data_AF-A0A819V692-F1
#
_entry.id   AF-A0A819V692-F1
#
_cell.length_a   1.000
_cell.length_b   1.000
_cell.length_c   1.000
_cell.angle_alpha   90.00
_cell.angle_beta   90.00
_cell.angle_gamma   90.00
#
_symmetry.space_group_name_H-M   'P 1'
#
loop_
_entity.id
_entity.type
_entity.pdbx_description
1 polymer ?
#
loop_
_entity_poly.entity_id
_entity_poly.type
_entity_poly.pdbx_seq_one_letter_code
_entity_poly.pdbx_strand_id
1 'polypeptide(L)'
;MSHRIFLILFLQYLLTEQLNLSPDLGGSWESVIPEPGGGAIGKILGMQTVHTILLPSGKILLISGSSQENLAPIEYYPLVQNPEPAKGMWIQDPDLFQKTKLNSYYELVNRAAIYDIKENTFYRIPHPVPVDDPDYLNKSYFAPNDLFCTGHQHLSNGNVLFVGGTQYSYPSFTGHRSTFIFDWQKELDISWTFVDWRQIPEDQNNPWLFSGFMRRGRWYPSILPLLDGRMMVFSGFVDIDKNYPSTYAYEINHFVEFFDPTTKNWSLVDVKSLPNSPFTTLINPTFKPTEGVECDQRCIEDNKNDTFKLYPQNYLYPDGRIYLTREGDWTSARTKDGAFIRHTNRTYWIELHGKNNISFSRGPDRLVNITSYGTTFLDPNTGLINLVGGERPDPGTLLYNDTYIDNHFAGERGSRKLEQFYQSNYEPNGGHWTLDPNFLSTNIEDDRTQHYALILPTSQILIIGGGNYHFYGSVHYPLLLTPSFSEQNNQFLGYVKTRMNEHTEGRVYHSTALLMPDGRIWLSGGNPSRAAAHQRTKPFSFYNASSGTQPLPDLDLIDLDFYEIAIGHVTARTPKGSSVSPAEVWVAEIFSPPYLFIDGNRRTEIVSLDATNLNYSFRKVIGNQVFYLLHSNQSYTVQLSNLPQSCCQQCKSSLVLNKLPSATHGWDGGQRLFRLIFTQDSLNEQIDFVTPDARKANLPPAYYMMFYVDCMGKPSEAQMIRFDDNVQEL
;
A
#
# COMPACT_ATOMS: atom_id res chain seq x y z
N MET A 1 9.97 -54.81 17.99
CA MET A 1 9.74 -53.39 18.34
C MET A 1 10.54 -52.39 17.49
N SER A 2 11.67 -52.74 16.85
CA SER A 2 12.46 -51.78 16.07
C SER A 2 12.00 -51.51 14.63
N HIS A 3 11.17 -52.38 14.01
CA HIS A 3 10.66 -52.15 12.64
C HIS A 3 9.41 -51.26 12.55
N ARG A 4 8.63 -51.12 13.63
CA ARG A 4 7.46 -50.21 13.65
C ARG A 4 7.84 -48.75 13.90
N ILE A 5 8.95 -48.51 14.60
CA ILE A 5 9.44 -47.15 14.91
C ILE A 5 10.08 -46.52 13.66
N PHE A 6 10.79 -47.32 12.84
CA PHE A 6 11.34 -46.83 11.57
C PHE A 6 10.24 -46.48 10.57
N LEU A 7 9.15 -47.26 10.50
CA LEU A 7 8.03 -46.94 9.59
C LEU A 7 7.25 -45.69 10.03
N ILE A 8 7.12 -45.44 11.34
CA ILE A 8 6.43 -44.24 11.87
C ILE A 8 7.30 -42.99 11.71
N LEU A 9 8.61 -43.09 11.90
CA LEU A 9 9.54 -41.97 11.65
C LEU A 9 9.68 -41.67 10.15
N PHE A 10 9.64 -42.68 9.26
CA PHE A 10 9.66 -42.46 7.81
C PHE A 10 8.32 -41.89 7.30
N LEU A 11 7.18 -42.24 7.91
CA LEU A 11 5.88 -41.62 7.61
C LEU A 11 5.74 -40.20 8.21
N GLN A 12 6.36 -39.90 9.36
CA GLN A 12 6.41 -38.53 9.91
C GLN A 12 7.35 -37.62 9.11
N TYR A 13 8.46 -38.15 8.56
CA TYR A 13 9.33 -37.41 7.65
C TYR A 13 8.66 -37.14 6.29
N LEU A 14 7.78 -38.03 5.83
CA LEU A 14 6.94 -37.81 4.63
C LEU A 14 5.72 -36.91 4.87
N LEU A 15 5.43 -36.51 6.12
CA LEU A 15 4.31 -35.63 6.49
C LEU A 15 4.76 -34.20 6.85
N THR A 16 6.06 -33.90 6.74
CA THR A 16 6.65 -32.59 7.05
C THR A 16 7.46 -31.99 5.89
N GLU A 17 7.48 -32.62 4.71
CA GLU A 17 7.73 -31.85 3.49
C GLU A 17 6.47 -31.03 3.21
N GLN A 18 6.53 -29.73 3.52
CA GLN A 18 5.76 -28.74 2.78
C GLN A 18 5.99 -29.05 1.29
N LEU A 19 5.01 -29.69 0.65
CA LEU A 19 5.06 -30.02 -0.76
C LEU A 19 5.11 -28.70 -1.53
N ASN A 20 6.32 -28.19 -1.78
CA ASN A 20 6.54 -27.11 -2.73
C ASN A 20 5.95 -27.58 -4.04
N LEU A 21 4.87 -26.93 -4.44
CA LEU A 21 4.21 -27.19 -5.70
C LEU A 21 5.21 -26.88 -6.81
N SER A 22 5.12 -27.59 -7.93
CA SER A 22 5.89 -27.22 -9.11
C SER A 22 5.54 -25.78 -9.54
N PRO A 23 6.45 -25.03 -10.18
CA PRO A 23 6.20 -23.62 -10.52
C PRO A 23 4.94 -23.37 -11.35
N ASP A 24 4.55 -24.32 -12.20
CA ASP A 24 3.31 -24.30 -12.99
C ASP A 24 2.02 -24.45 -12.16
N LEU A 25 2.13 -24.90 -10.90
CA LEU A 25 1.00 -25.05 -9.98
C LEU A 25 1.02 -24.01 -8.86
N GLY A 26 2.19 -23.76 -8.26
CA GLY A 26 2.34 -22.90 -7.09
C GLY A 26 3.06 -21.58 -7.33
N GLY A 27 3.54 -21.31 -8.55
CA GLY A 27 4.42 -20.20 -8.85
C GLY A 27 5.83 -20.41 -8.29
N SER A 28 6.71 -19.42 -8.43
CA SER A 28 8.06 -19.48 -7.87
C SER A 28 8.45 -18.17 -7.22
N TRP A 29 9.36 -18.24 -6.26
CA TRP A 29 9.94 -17.10 -5.57
C TRP A 29 11.41 -16.95 -5.90
N GLU A 30 11.86 -15.70 -5.95
CA GLU A 30 13.27 -15.35 -5.98
C GLU A 30 13.52 -14.16 -5.05
N SER A 31 14.62 -14.21 -4.29
CA SER A 31 15.08 -13.04 -3.54
C SER A 31 15.76 -12.06 -4.48
N VAL A 32 15.50 -10.78 -4.29
CA VAL A 32 16.12 -9.72 -5.09
C VAL A 32 17.53 -9.49 -4.61
N ILE A 33 18.50 -9.94 -5.42
CA ILE A 33 19.93 -9.71 -5.22
C ILE A 33 20.40 -8.77 -6.35
N PRO A 34 20.72 -7.49 -6.06
CA PRO A 34 21.09 -6.54 -7.11
C PRO A 34 22.37 -6.93 -7.87
N GLU A 35 22.35 -6.74 -9.19
CA GLU A 35 23.51 -6.98 -10.06
C GLU A 35 24.67 -6.01 -9.79
N PRO A 36 25.93 -6.39 -10.09
CA PRO A 36 27.13 -5.58 -9.80
C PRO A 36 27.16 -4.17 -10.43
N GLY A 37 26.31 -3.88 -11.42
CA GLY A 37 26.25 -2.58 -12.11
C GLY A 37 25.46 -1.48 -11.39
N GLY A 38 24.79 -1.80 -10.26
CA GLY A 38 23.97 -0.86 -9.48
C GLY A 38 24.71 -0.14 -8.34
N GLY A 39 24.08 0.88 -7.74
CA GLY A 39 24.58 1.61 -6.56
C GLY A 39 24.50 0.84 -5.23
N ALA A 40 23.90 -0.35 -5.20
CA ALA A 40 23.82 -1.26 -4.05
C ALA A 40 24.52 -2.60 -4.33
N ILE A 41 25.77 -2.53 -4.81
CA ILE A 41 26.60 -3.67 -5.24
C ILE A 41 26.64 -4.78 -4.17
N GLY A 42 26.09 -5.95 -4.49
CA GLY A 42 26.25 -7.19 -3.72
C GLY A 42 25.66 -7.17 -2.31
N LYS A 43 24.66 -6.32 -2.05
CA LYS A 43 24.06 -6.12 -0.72
C LYS A 43 22.53 -6.14 -0.81
N ILE A 44 21.90 -6.60 0.27
CA ILE A 44 20.47 -6.38 0.57
C ILE A 44 20.19 -4.86 0.50
N LEU A 45 18.96 -4.44 0.17
CA LEU A 45 18.53 -3.05 -0.13
C LEU A 45 18.96 -1.99 0.90
N GLY A 46 19.42 -2.40 2.09
CA GLY A 46 19.99 -1.53 3.13
C GLY A 46 19.00 -0.48 3.64
N MET A 47 17.71 -0.67 3.33
CA MET A 47 16.60 0.19 3.67
C MET A 47 15.32 -0.64 3.70
N GLN A 48 14.44 -0.39 4.68
CA GLN A 48 13.08 -0.90 4.67
C GLN A 48 12.26 -0.19 3.60
N THR A 49 11.56 -0.92 2.76
CA THR A 49 10.71 -0.34 1.71
C THR A 49 9.27 -0.24 2.23
N VAL A 50 8.88 0.96 2.66
CA VAL A 50 7.54 1.24 3.24
C VAL A 50 6.56 1.68 2.17
N HIS A 51 7.05 2.38 1.15
CA HIS A 51 6.28 2.87 0.02
C HIS A 51 6.94 2.37 -1.27
N THR A 52 6.13 1.81 -2.14
CA THR A 52 6.59 1.22 -3.41
C THR A 52 5.64 1.66 -4.53
N ILE A 53 6.20 2.30 -5.55
CA ILE A 53 5.44 2.89 -6.66
C ILE A 53 6.04 2.44 -7.98
N LEU A 54 5.23 1.89 -8.89
CA LEU A 54 5.67 1.57 -10.24
C LEU A 54 5.63 2.84 -11.11
N LEU A 55 6.75 3.22 -11.70
CA LEU A 55 6.84 4.38 -12.60
C LEU A 55 6.49 3.98 -14.05
N PRO A 56 6.03 4.93 -14.88
CA PRO A 56 5.82 4.68 -16.32
C PRO A 56 7.07 4.21 -17.07
N SER A 57 8.27 4.49 -16.56
CA SER A 57 9.53 3.95 -17.10
C SER A 57 9.68 2.43 -16.94
N GLY A 58 8.81 1.78 -16.15
CA GLY A 58 8.91 0.37 -15.78
C GLY A 58 9.80 0.13 -14.56
N LYS A 59 10.39 1.17 -13.97
CA LYS A 59 11.18 1.08 -12.74
C LYS A 59 10.30 1.25 -11.50
N ILE A 60 10.79 0.80 -10.35
CA ILE A 60 10.10 0.94 -9.05
C ILE A 60 10.77 2.04 -8.24
N LEU A 61 9.99 3.03 -7.80
CA LEU A 61 10.39 4.04 -6.82
C LEU A 61 10.10 3.52 -5.41
N LEU A 62 11.11 3.53 -4.56
CA LEU A 62 11.09 2.98 -3.20
C LEU A 62 11.40 4.09 -2.20
N ILE A 63 10.53 4.27 -1.20
CA ILE A 63 10.67 5.31 -0.18
C ILE A 63 10.50 4.71 1.22
N SER A 64 11.41 5.06 2.14
CA SER A 64 11.28 4.80 3.59
C SER A 64 10.94 6.07 4.36
N GLY A 65 11.50 7.21 3.94
CA GLY A 65 11.58 8.41 4.79
C GLY A 65 12.33 8.15 6.09
N SER A 66 11.88 8.71 7.21
CA SER A 66 12.47 8.46 8.54
C SER A 66 12.10 7.13 9.21
N SER A 67 11.47 6.17 8.51
CA SER A 67 11.15 4.87 9.11
C SER A 67 12.38 4.24 9.77
N GLN A 68 12.28 4.06 11.10
CA GLN A 68 13.22 3.39 12.04
C GLN A 68 14.72 3.58 11.72
N GLU A 69 15.22 4.77 12.05
CA GLU A 69 16.60 5.20 11.85
C GLU A 69 17.63 4.22 12.41
N ASN A 70 18.47 3.60 11.57
CA ASN A 70 19.71 3.00 12.05
C ASN A 70 20.78 4.09 12.18
N LEU A 71 21.05 4.55 13.41
CA LEU A 71 22.10 5.55 13.68
C LEU A 71 23.49 4.93 13.88
N ALA A 72 23.62 3.60 13.82
CA ALA A 72 24.91 2.94 13.74
C ALA A 72 25.45 2.97 12.29
N PRO A 73 26.78 3.01 12.08
CA PRO A 73 27.35 2.70 10.77
C PRO A 73 26.79 1.36 10.31
N ILE A 74 26.18 1.32 9.12
CA ILE A 74 25.65 0.08 8.57
C ILE A 74 26.86 -0.84 8.32
N GLU A 75 26.96 -1.90 9.11
CA GLU A 75 27.90 -2.98 8.89
C GLU A 75 27.30 -3.94 7.86
N TYR A 76 28.10 -4.38 6.90
CA TYR A 76 27.59 -5.10 5.74
C TYR A 76 28.14 -6.51 5.72
N TYR A 77 27.28 -7.52 5.66
CA TYR A 77 27.71 -8.83 5.19
C TYR A 77 27.90 -8.79 3.65
N PRO A 78 28.92 -9.46 3.07
CA PRO A 78 29.96 -10.27 3.70
C PRO A 78 31.21 -9.47 4.17
N LEU A 79 31.20 -8.14 4.07
CA LEU A 79 32.34 -7.30 4.49
C LEU A 79 32.63 -7.37 5.99
N VAL A 80 31.60 -7.66 6.79
CA VAL A 80 31.63 -7.95 8.22
C VAL A 80 30.90 -9.27 8.40
N GLN A 81 31.60 -10.28 8.93
CA GLN A 81 31.08 -11.65 9.03
C GLN A 81 29.88 -11.75 9.98
N ASN A 82 29.80 -10.84 10.97
CA ASN A 82 28.72 -10.69 11.93
C ASN A 82 28.39 -9.19 12.08
N PRO A 83 27.62 -8.59 11.16
CA PRO A 83 27.29 -7.16 11.24
C PRO A 83 26.45 -6.89 12.49
N GLU A 84 26.76 -5.81 13.22
CA GLU A 84 25.98 -5.34 14.36
C GLU A 84 24.52 -5.06 13.94
N PRO A 85 23.51 -5.55 14.68
CA PRO A 85 22.11 -5.29 14.39
C PRO A 85 21.80 -3.80 14.35
N ALA A 86 20.94 -3.40 13.40
CA ALA A 86 20.46 -2.03 13.30
C ALA A 86 19.85 -1.54 14.60
N LYS A 87 20.32 -0.40 15.11
CA LYS A 87 19.75 0.25 16.30
C LYS A 87 18.82 1.37 15.84
N GLY A 88 17.55 1.02 15.69
CA GLY A 88 16.44 1.97 15.51
C GLY A 88 16.43 3.03 16.61
N MET A 89 16.59 4.30 16.26
CA MET A 89 16.39 5.42 17.18
C MET A 89 15.37 6.40 16.57
N TRP A 90 14.55 7.04 17.39
CA TRP A 90 13.73 8.17 16.97
C TRP A 90 14.42 9.44 17.46
N ILE A 91 14.62 10.44 16.59
CA ILE A 91 15.11 11.72 17.07
C ILE A 91 14.09 12.39 18.01
N GLN A 92 14.53 12.62 19.24
CA GLN A 92 13.76 13.31 20.28
C GLN A 92 14.02 14.82 20.31
N ASP A 93 14.64 15.36 19.27
CA ASP A 93 14.88 16.81 19.15
C ASP A 93 13.54 17.50 18.85
N PRO A 94 13.01 18.31 19.79
CA PRO A 94 11.74 18.99 19.58
C PRO A 94 11.85 20.12 18.55
N ASP A 95 13.07 20.49 18.12
CA ASP A 95 13.34 21.67 17.33
C ASP A 95 14.21 21.38 16.09
N LEU A 96 13.80 20.38 15.32
CA LEU A 96 14.52 19.82 14.17
C LEU A 96 14.65 20.76 12.96
N PHE A 97 13.71 21.67 12.77
CA PHE A 97 13.55 22.37 11.49
C PHE A 97 14.27 23.72 11.40
N GLN A 98 15.14 24.02 12.36
CA GLN A 98 16.02 25.19 12.26
C GLN A 98 16.93 25.06 11.02
N LYS A 99 17.08 26.13 10.25
CA LYS A 99 17.96 26.17 9.06
C LYS A 99 19.41 25.79 9.36
N THR A 100 19.89 26.00 10.58
CA THR A 100 21.22 25.57 11.05
C THR A 100 21.37 24.04 11.12
N LYS A 101 20.26 23.29 11.16
CA LYS A 101 20.20 21.83 11.23
C LYS A 101 19.82 21.16 9.90
N LEU A 102 19.74 21.93 8.80
CA LEU A 102 19.26 21.43 7.50
C LEU A 102 20.01 20.18 7.04
N ASN A 103 21.35 20.17 7.10
CA ASN A 103 22.14 19.04 6.64
C ASN A 103 21.87 17.78 7.48
N SER A 104 21.87 17.90 8.81
CA SER A 104 21.56 16.76 9.70
C SER A 104 20.12 16.25 9.53
N TYR A 105 19.16 17.14 9.30
CA TYR A 105 17.78 16.75 9.00
C TYR A 105 17.66 16.08 7.63
N TYR A 106 18.38 16.58 6.63
CA TYR A 106 18.36 15.98 5.30
C TYR A 106 18.97 14.57 5.32
N GLU A 107 20.11 14.37 5.98
CA GLU A 107 20.72 13.05 6.17
C GLU A 107 19.77 12.03 6.81
N LEU A 108 18.93 12.49 7.74
CA LEU A 108 17.91 11.69 8.43
C LEU A 108 16.86 11.16 7.44
N VAL A 109 16.25 12.04 6.64
CA VAL A 109 15.09 11.68 5.81
C VAL A 109 15.49 11.11 4.45
N ASN A 110 16.76 11.22 4.08
CA ASN A 110 17.27 10.88 2.75
C ASN A 110 17.32 9.36 2.52
N ARG A 111 16.14 8.77 2.29
CA ARG A 111 15.87 7.32 2.19
C ARG A 111 14.94 7.00 1.02
N ALA A 112 15.42 7.32 -0.18
CA ALA A 112 14.76 7.00 -1.45
C ALA A 112 15.68 6.16 -2.35
N ALA A 113 15.08 5.33 -3.20
CA ALA A 113 15.78 4.59 -4.24
C ALA A 113 14.90 4.28 -5.44
N ILE A 114 15.57 3.88 -6.51
CA ILE A 114 14.96 3.33 -7.72
C ILE A 114 15.52 1.94 -7.97
N TYR A 115 14.64 1.01 -8.32
CA TYR A 115 14.97 -0.33 -8.77
C TYR A 115 14.59 -0.49 -10.25
N ASP A 116 15.56 -0.84 -11.08
CA ASP A 116 15.35 -1.22 -12.47
C ASP A 116 15.13 -2.73 -12.55
N ILE A 117 13.91 -3.11 -12.92
CA ILE A 117 13.47 -4.52 -12.99
C ILE A 117 14.21 -5.27 -14.10
N LYS A 118 14.50 -4.62 -15.23
CA LYS A 118 15.07 -5.28 -16.41
C LYS A 118 16.55 -5.57 -16.21
N GLU A 119 17.26 -4.58 -15.69
CA GLU A 119 18.70 -4.70 -15.43
C GLU A 119 18.99 -5.33 -14.06
N ASN A 120 17.96 -5.54 -13.23
CA ASN A 120 18.09 -5.96 -11.84
C ASN A 120 19.10 -5.09 -11.05
N THR A 121 19.03 -3.77 -11.25
CA THR A 121 19.94 -2.80 -10.62
C THR A 121 19.19 -1.89 -9.66
N PHE A 122 19.87 -1.48 -8.60
CA PHE A 122 19.31 -0.60 -7.59
C PHE A 122 20.17 0.64 -7.40
N TYR A 123 19.52 1.79 -7.29
CA TYR A 123 20.18 3.07 -7.08
C TYR A 123 19.51 3.85 -5.96
N ARG A 124 20.31 4.28 -4.99
CA ARG A 124 19.90 5.28 -4.02
C ARG A 124 19.77 6.62 -4.72
N ILE A 125 18.70 7.36 -4.43
CA ILE A 125 18.43 8.67 -5.05
C ILE A 125 18.28 9.75 -3.97
N PRO A 126 18.53 11.02 -4.31
CA PRO A 126 18.24 12.13 -3.41
C PRO A 126 16.76 12.19 -3.03
N HIS A 127 16.49 12.57 -1.79
CA HIS A 127 15.16 12.91 -1.27
C HIS A 127 14.77 14.33 -1.68
N PRO A 128 13.47 14.71 -1.65
CA PRO A 128 13.09 16.11 -1.84
C PRO A 128 13.88 17.05 -0.92
N VAL A 129 14.12 18.27 -1.38
CA VAL A 129 14.78 19.30 -0.57
C VAL A 129 13.72 20.08 0.22
N PRO A 130 13.92 20.34 1.52
CA PRO A 130 13.04 21.21 2.29
C PRO A 130 12.94 22.61 1.66
N VAL A 131 11.74 23.19 1.71
CA VAL A 131 11.48 24.55 1.20
C VAL A 131 11.13 25.50 2.34
N ASP A 132 11.16 26.81 2.10
CA ASP A 132 10.69 27.78 3.08
C ASP A 132 9.16 27.79 3.13
N ASP A 133 8.61 27.69 4.35
CA ASP A 133 7.17 27.84 4.58
C ASP A 133 6.82 29.33 4.80
N PRO A 134 5.93 29.93 3.96
CA PRO A 134 5.52 31.32 4.14
C PRO A 134 4.72 31.55 5.44
N ASP A 135 4.01 30.55 5.96
CA ASP A 135 3.18 30.62 7.15
C ASP A 135 3.97 30.38 8.45
N TYR A 136 5.21 29.88 8.36
CA TYR A 136 6.07 29.83 9.54
C TYR A 136 6.35 31.23 10.07
N LEU A 137 6.03 31.39 11.37
CA LEU A 137 6.27 32.60 12.15
C LEU A 137 7.77 32.92 12.22
N ASN A 138 8.61 31.89 12.33
CA ASN A 138 10.06 32.03 12.42
C ASN A 138 10.71 31.71 11.08
N LYS A 139 11.24 32.73 10.39
CA LYS A 139 11.90 32.59 9.08
C LYS A 139 13.27 31.88 9.14
N SER A 140 13.75 31.57 10.35
CA SER A 140 14.91 30.70 10.57
C SER A 140 14.59 29.21 10.45
N TYR A 141 13.37 28.84 10.04
CA TYR A 141 12.90 27.46 9.94
C TYR A 141 12.56 27.10 8.49
N PHE A 142 12.74 25.83 8.12
CA PHE A 142 12.30 25.26 6.85
C PHE A 142 11.10 24.31 7.05
N ALA A 143 10.35 24.04 5.98
CA ALA A 143 9.23 23.11 5.96
C ALA A 143 9.71 21.64 6.04
N PRO A 144 9.14 20.81 6.93
CA PRO A 144 9.38 19.37 6.94
C PRO A 144 8.94 18.73 5.62
N ASN A 145 9.64 17.68 5.20
CA ASN A 145 9.38 17.00 3.92
C ASN A 145 9.67 15.49 3.96
N ASP A 146 9.62 14.90 5.14
CA ASP A 146 9.83 13.47 5.31
C ASP A 146 8.67 12.67 4.73
N LEU A 147 8.96 11.88 3.70
CA LEU A 147 7.97 11.10 2.98
C LEU A 147 7.53 9.82 3.72
N PHE A 148 8.07 9.51 4.90
CA PHE A 148 7.54 8.41 5.70
C PHE A 148 6.07 8.68 6.03
N CYS A 149 5.19 7.68 5.80
CA CYS A 149 3.75 7.78 6.06
C CYS A 149 3.00 8.80 5.19
N THR A 150 3.53 9.09 4.01
CA THR A 150 2.91 9.98 3.00
C THR A 150 1.82 9.26 2.20
N GLY A 151 0.86 10.02 1.67
CA GLY A 151 -0.02 9.51 0.61
C GLY A 151 0.63 9.73 -0.75
N HIS A 152 0.54 8.75 -1.65
CA HIS A 152 1.11 8.88 -3.00
C HIS A 152 0.24 8.27 -4.10
N GLN A 153 0.12 8.98 -5.23
CA GLN A 153 -0.61 8.55 -6.42
C GLN A 153 -0.07 9.17 -7.71
N HIS A 154 -0.17 8.45 -8.82
CA HIS A 154 0.14 8.97 -10.15
C HIS A 154 -0.84 10.07 -10.57
N LEU A 155 -0.31 11.14 -11.12
CA LEU A 155 -1.00 12.14 -11.91
C LEU A 155 -1.27 11.60 -13.33
N SER A 156 -2.07 12.31 -14.12
CA SER A 156 -2.44 11.86 -15.47
C SER A 156 -1.24 11.71 -16.42
N ASN A 157 -0.19 12.50 -16.22
CA ASN A 157 1.07 12.42 -16.97
C ASN A 157 2.06 11.38 -16.41
N GLY A 158 1.66 10.60 -15.41
CA GLY A 158 2.47 9.54 -14.81
C GLY A 158 3.45 10.00 -13.73
N ASN A 159 3.61 11.32 -13.52
CA ASN A 159 4.35 11.82 -12.36
C ASN A 159 3.66 11.40 -11.06
N VAL A 160 4.39 11.27 -9.97
CA VAL A 160 3.83 10.79 -8.70
C VAL A 160 3.68 11.95 -7.73
N LEU A 161 2.45 12.26 -7.31
CA LEU A 161 2.17 13.24 -6.26
C LEU A 161 2.33 12.57 -4.89
N PHE A 162 3.11 13.20 -4.02
CA PHE A 162 3.33 12.86 -2.62
C PHE A 162 2.72 13.93 -1.73
N VAL A 163 1.95 13.52 -0.73
CA VAL A 163 1.12 14.40 0.09
C VAL A 163 1.32 14.11 1.57
N GLY A 164 1.87 15.09 2.27
CA GLY A 164 2.18 14.96 3.69
C GLY A 164 3.27 13.91 3.93
N GLY A 165 3.25 13.31 5.11
CA GLY A 165 4.35 12.52 5.64
C GLY A 165 4.70 12.99 7.05
N THR A 166 5.80 12.51 7.61
CA THR A 166 6.10 12.67 9.04
C THR A 166 6.62 14.08 9.35
N GLN A 167 5.93 14.82 10.21
CA GLN A 167 6.48 16.03 10.80
C GLN A 167 7.33 15.66 12.02
N TYR A 168 6.68 15.16 13.07
CA TYR A 168 7.36 14.67 14.26
C TYR A 168 6.94 13.23 14.55
N SER A 169 7.89 12.42 15.02
CA SER A 169 7.63 11.14 15.69
C SER A 169 7.57 11.26 17.21
N TYR A 170 8.08 12.38 17.76
CA TYR A 170 8.12 12.69 19.18
C TYR A 170 7.83 14.19 19.42
N PRO A 171 7.05 14.58 20.45
CA PRO A 171 6.39 13.75 21.46
C PRO A 171 5.11 13.05 20.97
N SER A 172 4.67 13.30 19.74
CA SER A 172 3.51 12.66 19.12
C SER A 172 3.70 12.58 17.61
N PHE A 173 3.18 11.52 17.00
CA PHE A 173 3.12 11.38 15.56
C PHE A 173 2.24 12.48 14.95
N THR A 174 2.84 13.32 14.12
CA THR A 174 2.18 14.45 13.43
C THR A 174 2.58 14.45 11.97
N GLY A 175 1.69 14.97 11.13
CA GLY A 175 1.89 14.99 9.68
C GLY A 175 2.30 16.36 9.18
N HIS A 176 3.22 16.48 8.23
CA HIS A 176 3.54 17.79 7.63
C HIS A 176 2.59 18.14 6.49
N ARG A 177 2.58 19.42 6.08
CA ARG A 177 1.69 19.94 5.02
C ARG A 177 2.34 20.09 3.64
N SER A 178 3.64 19.83 3.54
CA SER A 178 4.38 19.89 2.27
C SER A 178 3.93 18.82 1.28
N THR A 179 3.93 19.17 -0.01
CA THR A 179 3.61 18.25 -1.10
C THR A 179 4.66 18.33 -2.20
N PHE A 180 4.95 17.19 -2.82
CA PHE A 180 5.99 17.06 -3.83
C PHE A 180 5.49 16.21 -5.00
N ILE A 181 6.07 16.41 -6.16
CA ILE A 181 5.85 15.61 -7.36
C ILE A 181 7.19 14.99 -7.76
N PHE A 182 7.21 13.68 -7.97
CA PHE A 182 8.33 12.99 -8.61
C PHE A 182 8.13 12.99 -10.13
N ASP A 183 9.05 13.60 -10.86
CA ASP A 183 9.07 13.64 -12.32
C ASP A 183 9.79 12.40 -12.88
N TRP A 184 9.00 11.45 -13.40
CA TRP A 184 9.54 10.19 -13.92
C TRP A 184 10.25 10.36 -15.27
N GLN A 185 9.95 11.42 -16.04
CA GLN A 185 10.65 11.65 -17.31
C GLN A 185 12.04 12.19 -17.02
N LYS A 186 12.17 13.10 -16.06
CA LYS A 186 13.47 13.59 -15.61
C LYS A 186 14.35 12.48 -15.03
N GLU A 187 13.74 11.49 -14.37
CA GLU A 187 14.44 10.28 -13.91
C GLU A 187 15.19 9.56 -15.03
N LEU A 188 14.62 9.50 -16.24
CA LEU A 188 15.25 8.81 -17.38
C LEU A 188 16.51 9.50 -17.89
N ASP A 189 16.63 10.81 -17.67
CA ASP A 189 17.78 11.61 -18.10
C ASP A 189 18.92 11.59 -17.06
N ILE A 190 18.71 10.99 -15.88
CA ILE A 190 19.69 10.95 -14.79
C ILE A 190 20.42 9.60 -14.77
N SER A 191 21.75 9.65 -14.86
CA SER A 191 22.59 8.47 -14.61
C SER A 191 22.90 8.34 -13.13
N TRP A 192 22.07 7.57 -12.42
CA TRP A 192 22.16 7.42 -10.96
C TRP A 192 23.50 6.87 -10.46
N THR A 193 24.26 6.15 -11.30
CA THR A 193 25.61 5.66 -11.01
C THR A 193 26.58 6.76 -10.59
N PHE A 194 26.38 7.99 -11.09
CA PHE A 194 27.27 9.13 -10.84
C PHE A 194 26.69 10.16 -9.87
N VAL A 195 25.51 9.91 -9.32
CA VAL A 195 24.85 10.83 -8.37
C VAL A 195 25.25 10.44 -6.95
N ASP A 196 25.90 11.36 -6.23
CA ASP A 196 26.04 11.21 -4.78
C ASP A 196 24.74 11.59 -4.08
N TRP A 197 23.87 10.61 -3.90
CA TRP A 197 22.56 10.78 -3.28
C TRP A 197 22.61 11.37 -1.87
N ARG A 198 23.75 11.26 -1.15
CA ARG A 198 23.90 11.73 0.23
C ARG A 198 23.91 13.26 0.33
N GLN A 199 24.26 13.93 -0.77
CA GLN A 199 24.28 15.38 -0.85
C GLN A 199 22.88 15.91 -1.18
N ILE A 200 22.63 17.16 -0.77
CA ILE A 200 21.45 17.90 -1.24
C ILE A 200 21.62 18.09 -2.76
N PRO A 201 20.64 17.68 -3.59
CA PRO A 201 20.79 17.64 -5.03
C PRO A 201 20.80 19.05 -5.62
N GLU A 202 21.64 19.23 -6.64
CA GLU A 202 21.55 20.37 -7.56
C GLU A 202 20.38 20.18 -8.54
N ASP A 203 19.89 21.29 -9.12
CA ASP A 203 18.69 21.29 -9.98
C ASP A 203 18.72 20.25 -11.11
N GLN A 204 19.87 19.99 -11.73
CA GLN A 204 20.01 19.02 -12.82
C GLN A 204 19.76 17.56 -12.40
N ASN A 205 20.06 17.21 -11.15
CA ASN A 205 19.93 15.84 -10.60
C ASN A 205 18.72 15.69 -9.65
N ASN A 206 17.83 16.68 -9.63
CA ASN A 206 16.67 16.69 -8.74
C ASN A 206 15.38 16.37 -9.51
N PRO A 207 14.83 15.14 -9.43
CA PRO A 207 13.56 14.79 -10.05
C PRO A 207 12.34 15.29 -9.24
N TRP A 208 12.55 15.89 -8.08
CA TRP A 208 11.49 16.33 -7.19
C TRP A 208 11.08 17.78 -7.46
N LEU A 209 9.78 18.00 -7.59
CA LEU A 209 9.17 19.32 -7.75
C LEU A 209 8.28 19.60 -6.55
N PHE A 210 8.49 20.73 -5.88
CA PHE A 210 7.55 21.18 -4.86
C PHE A 210 6.21 21.55 -5.50
N SER A 211 5.11 21.00 -5.00
CA SER A 211 3.75 21.18 -5.55
C SER A 211 2.82 21.99 -4.65
N GLY A 212 3.36 22.60 -3.60
CA GLY A 212 2.64 23.51 -2.71
C GLY A 212 2.44 22.96 -1.31
N PHE A 213 1.74 23.75 -0.50
CA PHE A 213 1.34 23.38 0.84
C PHE A 213 -0.14 23.08 0.87
N MET A 214 -0.51 21.98 1.53
CA MET A 214 -1.87 21.78 2.01
C MET A 214 -2.22 22.82 3.06
N ARG A 215 -3.52 22.97 3.32
CA ARG A 215 -4.00 23.83 4.42
C ARG A 215 -3.48 23.36 5.77
N ARG A 216 -3.46 22.05 5.98
CA ARG A 216 -3.06 21.41 7.24
C ARG A 216 -2.34 20.11 6.95
N GLY A 217 -1.42 19.75 7.83
CA GLY A 217 -0.60 18.57 7.70
C GLY A 217 -1.37 17.27 7.67
N ARG A 218 -0.74 16.22 7.11
CA ARG A 218 -1.32 14.89 6.99
C ARG A 218 -0.26 13.80 7.17
N TRP A 219 -0.51 12.89 8.09
CA TRP A 219 0.21 11.63 8.29
C TRP A 219 -0.77 10.48 8.05
N TYR A 220 -0.47 9.54 7.15
CA TYR A 220 -1.41 8.55 6.62
C TYR A 220 -2.63 9.13 5.86
N PRO A 221 -2.46 10.05 4.89
CA PRO A 221 -3.53 10.44 3.98
C PRO A 221 -3.72 9.47 2.82
N SER A 222 -4.92 9.41 2.26
CA SER A 222 -5.17 8.77 0.95
C SER A 222 -5.44 9.81 -0.13
N ILE A 223 -5.09 9.46 -1.36
CA ILE A 223 -5.33 10.26 -2.56
C ILE A 223 -6.21 9.45 -3.51
N LEU A 224 -7.29 10.06 -4.01
CA LEU A 224 -8.20 9.48 -5.00
C LEU A 224 -8.10 10.26 -6.32
N PRO A 225 -7.66 9.63 -7.41
CA PRO A 225 -7.73 10.24 -8.75
C PRO A 225 -9.19 10.42 -9.21
N LEU A 226 -9.52 11.59 -9.75
CA LEU A 226 -10.84 11.90 -10.30
C LEU A 226 -10.88 11.78 -11.83
N LEU A 227 -12.08 11.61 -12.39
CA LEU A 227 -12.30 11.50 -13.85
C LEU A 227 -11.99 12.80 -14.61
N ASP A 228 -11.82 13.93 -13.92
CA ASP A 228 -11.41 15.20 -14.52
C ASP A 228 -9.90 15.46 -14.39
N GLY A 229 -9.12 14.48 -13.93
CA GLY A 229 -7.67 14.56 -13.77
C GLY A 229 -7.20 15.22 -12.47
N ARG A 230 -8.10 15.76 -11.64
CA ARG A 230 -7.73 16.29 -10.32
C ARG A 230 -7.56 15.17 -9.31
N MET A 231 -6.85 15.49 -8.22
CA MET A 231 -6.61 14.55 -7.12
C MET A 231 -7.36 15.01 -5.87
N MET A 232 -8.10 14.12 -5.23
CA MET A 232 -8.82 14.40 -3.98
C MET A 232 -8.11 13.74 -2.81
N VAL A 233 -7.78 14.51 -1.77
CA VAL A 233 -6.97 14.10 -0.62
C VAL A 233 -7.84 14.03 0.64
N PHE A 234 -7.71 12.93 1.37
CA PHE A 234 -8.50 12.64 2.56
C PHE A 234 -7.64 12.36 3.78
N SER A 235 -8.18 12.74 4.95
CA SER A 235 -7.71 12.28 6.26
C SER A 235 -6.24 12.56 6.59
N GLY A 236 -5.72 11.86 7.58
CA GLY A 236 -4.36 11.94 8.08
C GLY A 236 -4.28 12.70 9.40
N PHE A 237 -3.31 12.32 10.25
CA PHE A 237 -3.01 13.11 11.44
C PHE A 237 -2.38 14.43 11.06
N VAL A 238 -2.79 15.45 11.80
CA VAL A 238 -2.48 16.86 11.53
C VAL A 238 -1.08 17.25 11.99
N ASP A 239 -0.62 18.40 11.50
CA ASP A 239 0.61 19.07 11.95
C ASP A 239 0.41 19.83 13.28
N ILE A 240 1.55 20.23 13.84
CA ILE A 240 1.66 21.38 14.73
C ILE A 240 1.82 22.63 13.87
N ASP A 241 0.79 23.48 13.83
CA ASP A 241 0.79 24.71 13.04
C ASP A 241 0.42 25.95 13.88
N LYS A 242 0.60 27.14 13.30
CA LYS A 242 0.38 28.43 13.97
C LYS A 242 -1.05 28.59 14.53
N ASN A 243 -2.06 28.07 13.83
CA ASN A 243 -3.46 28.18 14.21
C ASN A 243 -3.87 27.08 15.19
N TYR A 244 -3.07 26.01 15.29
CA TYR A 244 -3.25 24.89 16.20
C TYR A 244 -1.96 24.60 16.99
N PRO A 245 -1.54 25.51 17.89
CA PRO A 245 -0.23 25.45 18.54
C PRO A 245 -0.11 24.34 19.59
N SER A 246 -1.22 23.69 19.96
CA SER A 246 -1.24 22.53 20.84
C SER A 246 -1.78 21.31 20.11
N THR A 247 -1.02 20.22 20.13
CA THR A 247 -1.42 18.94 19.55
C THR A 247 -2.45 18.25 20.43
N TYR A 248 -3.62 17.94 19.86
CA TYR A 248 -4.43 16.84 20.35
C TYR A 248 -3.91 15.56 19.68
N ALA A 249 -3.43 14.61 20.48
CA ALA A 249 -2.97 13.33 19.96
C ALA A 249 -4.08 12.67 19.14
N TYR A 250 -3.74 12.17 17.95
CA TYR A 250 -4.66 11.45 17.06
C TYR A 250 -5.79 12.28 16.44
N GLU A 251 -5.64 13.60 16.34
CA GLU A 251 -6.59 14.43 15.61
C GLU A 251 -6.54 14.18 14.10
N ILE A 252 -7.71 13.95 13.49
CA ILE A 252 -7.86 13.69 12.06
C ILE A 252 -8.12 14.99 11.30
N ASN A 253 -7.46 15.15 10.17
CA ASN A 253 -7.67 16.26 9.25
C ASN A 253 -9.07 16.17 8.59
N HIS A 254 -9.92 17.14 8.91
CA HIS A 254 -11.30 17.25 8.42
C HIS A 254 -11.42 18.02 7.10
N PHE A 255 -10.33 18.55 6.55
CA PHE A 255 -10.36 19.11 5.22
C PHE A 255 -10.32 17.98 4.20
N VAL A 256 -11.16 18.11 3.17
CA VAL A 256 -10.97 17.39 1.91
C VAL A 256 -10.38 18.37 0.93
N GLU A 257 -9.18 18.06 0.42
CA GLU A 257 -8.42 18.95 -0.44
C GLU A 257 -8.37 18.42 -1.88
N PHE A 258 -8.35 19.33 -2.84
CA PHE A 258 -8.27 19.03 -4.26
C PHE A 258 -6.99 19.64 -4.82
N PHE A 259 -6.20 18.82 -5.49
CA PHE A 259 -5.04 19.25 -6.27
C PHE A 259 -5.37 19.20 -7.76
N ASP A 260 -5.21 20.33 -8.44
CA ASP A 260 -5.32 20.43 -9.89
C ASP A 260 -3.91 20.37 -10.51
N PRO A 261 -3.53 19.27 -11.18
CA PRO A 261 -2.17 19.10 -11.69
C PRO A 261 -1.82 20.03 -12.86
N THR A 262 -2.82 20.52 -13.60
CA THR A 262 -2.61 21.44 -14.72
C THR A 262 -2.22 22.82 -14.22
N THR A 263 -2.91 23.30 -13.18
CA THR A 263 -2.65 24.63 -12.61
C THR A 263 -1.71 24.61 -11.41
N LYS A 264 -1.40 23.42 -10.87
CA LYS A 264 -0.67 23.18 -9.61
C LYS A 264 -1.29 23.91 -8.41
N ASN A 265 -2.61 24.08 -8.42
CA ASN A 265 -3.33 24.78 -7.37
C ASN A 265 -4.05 23.81 -6.43
N TRP A 266 -4.10 24.21 -5.16
CA TRP A 266 -4.84 23.55 -4.10
C TRP A 266 -6.14 24.29 -3.81
N SER A 267 -7.20 23.53 -3.58
CA SER A 267 -8.46 24.03 -3.04
C SER A 267 -9.01 23.05 -2.02
N LEU A 268 -9.96 23.48 -1.19
CA LEU A 268 -10.40 22.66 -0.07
C LEU A 268 -11.88 22.86 0.23
N VAL A 269 -12.44 21.85 0.91
CA VAL A 269 -13.73 21.92 1.59
C VAL A 269 -13.53 21.49 3.04
N ASP A 270 -13.97 22.32 3.98
CA ASP A 270 -14.09 21.94 5.38
C ASP A 270 -15.32 21.06 5.55
N VAL A 271 -15.11 19.77 5.88
CA VAL A 271 -16.23 18.84 6.04
C VAL A 271 -16.69 18.71 7.49
N LYS A 272 -16.09 19.44 8.44
CA LYS A 272 -16.39 19.32 9.87
C LYS A 272 -17.84 19.70 10.20
N SER A 273 -18.37 20.68 9.47
CA SER A 273 -19.72 21.22 9.68
C SER A 273 -20.74 20.80 8.63
N LEU A 274 -20.33 20.07 7.59
CA LEU A 274 -21.23 19.65 6.53
C LEU A 274 -22.30 18.68 7.06
N PRO A 275 -23.58 18.84 6.66
CA PRO A 275 -24.63 17.88 6.99
C PRO A 275 -24.26 16.46 6.54
N ASN A 276 -24.55 15.47 7.38
CA ASN A 276 -24.28 14.04 7.15
C ASN A 276 -22.80 13.66 6.95
N SER A 277 -21.88 14.60 7.10
CA SER A 277 -20.45 14.30 7.19
C SER A 277 -20.19 13.36 8.35
N PRO A 278 -19.15 12.49 8.27
CA PRO A 278 -18.69 11.73 9.43
C PRO A 278 -18.51 12.60 10.67
N PHE A 279 -17.98 13.82 10.50
CA PHE A 279 -17.68 14.74 11.61
C PHE A 279 -18.91 15.35 12.29
N THR A 280 -20.10 15.25 11.68
CA THR A 280 -21.38 15.68 12.29
C THR A 280 -22.24 14.49 12.72
N THR A 281 -21.75 13.27 12.50
CA THR A 281 -22.48 12.03 12.73
C THR A 281 -22.19 11.49 14.13
N LEU A 282 -23.12 11.70 15.08
CA LEU A 282 -22.95 11.26 16.47
C LEU A 282 -22.93 9.73 16.61
N ILE A 283 -21.85 9.20 17.18
CA ILE A 283 -21.69 7.77 17.48
C ILE A 283 -21.52 7.49 18.97
N ASN A 284 -21.06 8.48 19.75
CA ASN A 284 -20.90 8.37 21.19
C ASN A 284 -21.29 9.69 21.90
N PRO A 285 -22.59 10.05 21.93
CA PRO A 285 -23.04 11.35 22.44
C PRO A 285 -22.72 11.57 23.92
N THR A 286 -22.49 10.50 24.68
CA THR A 286 -22.19 10.52 26.11
C THR A 286 -20.70 10.32 26.41
N PHE A 287 -19.82 10.47 25.42
CA PHE A 287 -18.38 10.29 25.62
C PHE A 287 -17.87 11.13 26.80
N LYS A 288 -17.13 10.46 27.69
CA LYS A 288 -16.38 11.07 28.79
C LYS A 288 -14.96 10.50 28.77
N PRO A 289 -13.92 11.34 28.88
CA PRO A 289 -12.56 10.85 28.98
C PRO A 289 -12.39 10.05 30.28
N THR A 290 -11.45 9.10 30.27
CA THR A 290 -11.00 8.42 31.48
C THR A 290 -10.56 9.44 32.52
N GLU A 291 -10.87 9.19 33.79
CA GLU A 291 -10.47 10.08 34.89
C GLU A 291 -8.94 10.26 34.91
N GLY A 292 -8.49 11.51 34.97
CA GLY A 292 -7.06 11.85 34.97
C GLY A 292 -6.39 11.96 33.59
N VAL A 293 -7.10 11.68 32.49
CA VAL A 293 -6.56 11.85 31.14
C VAL A 293 -6.81 13.26 30.63
N GLU A 294 -5.76 13.90 30.11
CA GLU A 294 -5.85 15.21 29.47
C GLU A 294 -6.66 15.12 28.17
N CYS A 295 -7.86 15.68 28.19
CA CYS A 295 -8.77 15.77 27.05
C CYS A 295 -9.53 17.09 27.17
N ASP A 296 -9.12 18.07 26.37
CA ASP A 296 -9.76 19.38 26.32
C ASP A 296 -11.14 19.31 25.64
N GLN A 297 -11.83 20.45 25.54
CA GLN A 297 -13.16 20.48 24.90
C GLN A 297 -13.13 19.98 23.46
N ARG A 298 -12.05 20.27 22.71
CA ARG A 298 -11.87 19.81 21.34
C ARG A 298 -11.82 18.29 21.28
N CYS A 299 -11.00 17.67 22.12
CA CYS A 299 -10.93 16.22 22.29
C CYS A 299 -12.31 15.62 22.63
N ILE A 300 -13.06 16.21 23.56
CA ILE A 300 -14.38 15.73 23.96
C ILE A 300 -15.36 15.77 22.79
N GLU A 301 -15.44 16.89 22.06
CA GLU A 301 -16.37 17.02 20.93
C GLU A 301 -15.98 16.12 19.75
N ASP A 302 -14.69 16.03 19.44
CA ASP A 302 -14.21 15.21 18.32
C ASP A 302 -14.43 13.70 18.59
N ASN A 303 -14.46 13.25 19.85
CA ASN A 303 -14.74 11.85 20.22
C ASN A 303 -16.24 11.47 20.23
N LYS A 304 -17.16 12.45 20.24
CA LYS A 304 -18.61 12.18 20.16
C LYS A 304 -19.08 11.79 18.76
N ASN A 305 -18.45 12.39 17.74
CA ASN A 305 -18.79 12.22 16.34
C ASN A 305 -17.95 11.12 15.69
N ASP A 306 -18.30 10.75 14.47
CA ASP A 306 -17.48 9.91 13.61
C ASP A 306 -16.36 10.74 12.94
N THR A 307 -15.47 10.10 12.18
CA THR A 307 -14.35 10.77 11.47
C THR A 307 -13.86 9.95 10.28
N PHE A 308 -12.91 10.44 9.48
CA PHE A 308 -12.22 9.60 8.50
C PHE A 308 -11.21 8.63 9.14
N LYS A 309 -11.07 7.44 8.56
CA LYS A 309 -9.95 6.52 8.87
C LYS A 309 -8.63 7.07 8.32
N LEU A 310 -7.50 6.62 8.88
CA LEU A 310 -6.19 6.83 8.26
C LEU A 310 -6.05 5.91 7.04
N TYR A 311 -5.29 6.33 6.02
CA TYR A 311 -5.27 5.71 4.70
C TYR A 311 -6.64 5.19 4.25
N PRO A 312 -7.68 6.04 4.22
CA PRO A 312 -9.02 5.57 3.92
C PRO A 312 -9.07 5.01 2.49
N GLN A 313 -9.59 3.79 2.35
CA GLN A 313 -9.64 3.07 1.08
C GLN A 313 -10.94 3.41 0.35
N ASN A 314 -10.94 4.54 -0.39
CA ASN A 314 -12.13 5.14 -0.99
C ASN A 314 -12.21 4.85 -2.50
N TYR A 315 -13.43 4.74 -3.03
CA TYR A 315 -13.65 4.41 -4.46
C TYR A 315 -14.54 5.43 -5.14
N LEU A 316 -14.08 5.92 -6.30
CA LEU A 316 -14.91 6.66 -7.26
C LEU A 316 -15.76 5.67 -8.06
N TYR A 317 -17.07 5.92 -8.14
CA TYR A 317 -18.02 5.17 -8.97
C TYR A 317 -18.26 5.84 -10.34
N PRO A 318 -18.73 5.09 -11.36
CA PRO A 318 -19.00 5.64 -12.68
C PRO A 318 -20.03 6.78 -12.72
N ASP A 319 -20.94 6.83 -11.74
CA ASP A 319 -21.92 7.91 -11.60
C ASP A 319 -21.33 9.21 -10.99
N GLY A 320 -20.03 9.21 -10.70
CA GLY A 320 -19.30 10.35 -10.16
C GLY A 320 -19.35 10.46 -8.64
N ARG A 321 -20.07 9.59 -7.94
CA ARG A 321 -20.07 9.53 -6.48
C ARG A 321 -18.84 8.81 -5.96
N ILE A 322 -18.40 9.18 -4.76
CA ILE A 322 -17.28 8.52 -4.08
C ILE A 322 -17.85 7.78 -2.87
N TYR A 323 -17.53 6.50 -2.78
CA TYR A 323 -17.91 5.67 -1.66
C TYR A 323 -16.79 5.57 -0.64
N LEU A 324 -17.10 5.88 0.62
CA LEU A 324 -16.20 5.68 1.73
C LEU A 324 -16.46 4.30 2.34
N THR A 325 -15.61 3.32 2.02
CA THR A 325 -15.69 1.94 2.55
C THR A 325 -15.48 1.88 4.06
N ARG A 326 -14.79 2.91 4.58
CA ARG A 326 -14.33 3.03 5.96
C ARG A 326 -13.29 2.00 6.36
N GLU A 327 -12.75 1.25 5.41
CA GLU A 327 -11.53 0.49 5.66
C GLU A 327 -10.31 1.40 5.54
N GLY A 328 -9.22 1.02 6.18
CA GLY A 328 -8.00 1.80 6.19
C GLY A 328 -7.04 1.33 7.28
N ASP A 329 -6.01 2.12 7.45
CA ASP A 329 -5.00 1.89 8.45
C ASP A 329 -5.44 2.44 9.82
N TRP A 330 -4.82 1.92 10.88
CA TRP A 330 -4.81 2.34 12.29
C TRP A 330 -6.16 2.70 12.93
N THR A 331 -6.20 2.67 14.26
CA THR A 331 -7.41 3.02 15.01
C THR A 331 -7.54 4.54 15.10
N SER A 332 -8.28 5.12 14.13
CA SER A 332 -8.55 6.56 14.07
C SER A 332 -9.18 7.08 15.37
N ALA A 333 -8.59 8.14 15.93
CA ALA A 333 -9.11 8.94 17.05
C ALA A 333 -9.45 8.14 18.31
N ARG A 334 -8.44 8.00 19.16
CA ARG A 334 -8.48 7.42 20.50
C ARG A 334 -8.08 8.47 21.54
N THR A 335 -8.36 8.19 22.80
CA THR A 335 -7.81 8.99 23.91
C THR A 335 -6.31 8.69 24.09
N LYS A 336 -5.57 9.61 24.73
CA LYS A 336 -4.11 9.47 24.95
C LYS A 336 -3.74 8.18 25.68
N ASP A 337 -4.59 7.71 26.57
CA ASP A 337 -4.45 6.45 27.33
C ASP A 337 -4.88 5.21 26.54
N GLY A 338 -5.42 5.37 25.33
CA GLY A 338 -5.94 4.28 24.51
C GLY A 338 -7.24 3.66 25.03
N ALA A 339 -7.79 4.09 26.16
CA ALA A 339 -8.96 3.44 26.76
C ALA A 339 -10.23 3.54 25.90
N PHE A 340 -10.36 4.61 25.12
CA PHE A 340 -11.45 4.75 24.17
C PHE A 340 -10.98 4.51 22.74
N ILE A 341 -11.67 3.61 22.06
CA ILE A 341 -11.59 3.42 20.62
C ILE A 341 -12.96 3.58 20.00
N ARG A 342 -12.96 4.27 18.86
CA ARG A 342 -14.14 4.45 18.05
C ARG A 342 -14.58 3.14 17.40
N HIS A 343 -15.74 2.64 17.80
CA HIS A 343 -16.45 1.56 17.12
C HIS A 343 -17.64 2.11 16.35
N THR A 344 -17.70 1.82 15.05
CA THR A 344 -18.78 2.23 14.15
C THR A 344 -18.84 1.25 12.99
N ASN A 345 -20.00 1.11 12.37
CA ASN A 345 -20.21 0.38 11.11
C ASN A 345 -20.73 1.31 10.00
N ARG A 346 -20.72 2.62 10.26
CA ARG A 346 -21.34 3.64 9.43
C ARG A 346 -20.50 3.97 8.19
N THR A 347 -21.09 3.86 6.99
CA THR A 347 -20.46 4.23 5.71
C THR A 347 -21.10 5.49 5.12
N TYR A 348 -20.46 6.10 4.12
CA TYR A 348 -20.90 7.39 3.57
C TYR A 348 -20.63 7.46 2.07
N TRP A 349 -21.47 8.23 1.41
CA TRP A 349 -21.24 8.70 0.04
C TRP A 349 -20.80 10.16 0.06
N ILE A 350 -19.95 10.50 -0.90
CA ILE A 350 -19.64 11.88 -1.27
C ILE A 350 -20.14 12.11 -2.70
N GLU A 351 -20.89 13.18 -2.89
CA GLU A 351 -21.29 13.67 -4.21
C GLU A 351 -20.51 14.94 -4.54
N LEU A 352 -19.98 15.01 -5.77
CA LEU A 352 -19.25 16.17 -6.27
C LEU A 352 -20.20 17.11 -7.02
N HIS A 353 -20.28 18.36 -6.58
CA HIS A 353 -21.09 19.42 -7.20
C HIS A 353 -20.18 20.40 -7.94
N GLY A 354 -19.73 20.02 -9.14
CA GLY A 354 -18.76 20.79 -9.90
C GLY A 354 -17.33 20.62 -9.36
N LYS A 355 -16.54 21.71 -9.33
CA LYS A 355 -15.11 21.61 -9.00
C LYS A 355 -14.86 21.41 -7.49
N ASN A 356 -15.29 22.33 -6.64
CA ASN A 356 -14.83 22.40 -5.24
C ASN A 356 -15.99 22.44 -4.24
N ASN A 357 -17.05 21.69 -4.52
CA ASN A 357 -18.20 21.61 -3.62
C ASN A 357 -18.62 20.15 -3.50
N ILE A 358 -18.86 19.70 -2.27
CA ILE A 358 -19.22 18.32 -1.99
C ILE A 358 -20.36 18.25 -0.98
N SER A 359 -21.15 17.19 -1.07
CA SER A 359 -22.15 16.85 -0.05
C SER A 359 -21.95 15.41 0.40
N PHE A 360 -22.35 15.14 1.64
CA PHE A 360 -22.37 13.79 2.20
C PHE A 360 -23.78 13.25 2.26
N SER A 361 -23.92 11.95 2.03
CA SER A 361 -25.10 11.18 2.37
C SER A 361 -24.69 9.89 3.06
N ARG A 362 -25.62 9.28 3.80
CA ARG A 362 -25.36 8.01 4.50
C ARG A 362 -25.29 6.89 3.47
N GLY A 363 -24.25 6.06 3.57
CA GLY A 363 -24.19 4.77 2.91
C GLY A 363 -24.83 3.68 3.78
N PRO A 364 -24.98 2.46 3.26
CA PRO A 364 -25.49 1.35 4.03
C PRO A 364 -24.46 0.93 5.09
N ASP A 365 -24.94 0.68 6.30
CA ASP A 365 -24.07 0.24 7.38
C ASP A 365 -23.44 -1.11 7.05
N ARG A 366 -22.15 -1.26 7.40
CA ARG A 366 -21.46 -2.55 7.34
C ARG A 366 -22.10 -3.53 8.32
N LEU A 367 -22.01 -4.81 7.99
CA LEU A 367 -22.55 -5.89 8.83
C LEU A 367 -21.71 -6.15 10.09
N VAL A 368 -20.48 -5.63 10.13
CA VAL A 368 -19.59 -5.67 11.27
C VAL A 368 -19.05 -4.28 11.57
N ASN A 369 -18.52 -4.10 12.78
CA ASN A 369 -17.73 -2.91 13.09
C ASN A 369 -16.57 -2.79 12.12
N ILE A 370 -16.32 -1.55 11.71
CA ILE A 370 -15.22 -1.17 10.82
C ILE A 370 -13.91 -1.70 11.39
N THR A 371 -13.20 -2.44 10.55
CA THR A 371 -11.88 -3.02 10.83
C THR A 371 -10.73 -2.04 10.57
N SER A 372 -9.52 -2.47 10.89
CA SER A 372 -8.26 -1.84 10.50
C SER A 372 -7.37 -2.88 9.83
N TYR A 373 -6.45 -2.41 8.97
CA TYR A 373 -5.47 -3.24 8.28
C TYR A 373 -6.08 -4.37 7.42
N GLY A 374 -7.35 -4.22 7.03
CA GLY A 374 -7.92 -4.97 5.92
C GLY A 374 -7.44 -4.40 4.58
N THR A 375 -7.71 -5.12 3.51
CA THR A 375 -7.41 -4.66 2.16
C THR A 375 -8.67 -4.68 1.31
N THR A 376 -8.87 -3.63 0.51
CA THR A 376 -10.01 -3.53 -0.41
C THR A 376 -9.54 -3.49 -1.86
N PHE A 377 -10.36 -4.04 -2.74
CA PHE A 377 -10.14 -3.99 -4.19
C PHE A 377 -11.48 -3.90 -4.94
N LEU A 378 -11.46 -3.29 -6.12
CA LEU A 378 -12.59 -3.33 -7.05
C LEU A 378 -12.47 -4.61 -7.88
N ASP A 379 -13.35 -5.56 -7.64
CA ASP A 379 -13.30 -6.88 -8.27
C ASP A 379 -13.55 -6.78 -9.79
N PRO A 380 -12.59 -7.15 -10.64
CA PRO A 380 -12.74 -7.03 -12.09
C PRO A 380 -13.79 -7.99 -12.68
N ASN A 381 -14.19 -9.03 -11.94
CA ASN A 381 -15.13 -10.03 -12.41
C ASN A 381 -16.59 -9.69 -12.07
N THR A 382 -16.80 -8.87 -11.03
CA THR A 382 -18.15 -8.53 -10.53
C THR A 382 -18.44 -7.03 -10.51
N GLY A 383 -17.41 -6.18 -10.52
CA GLY A 383 -17.52 -4.72 -10.34
C GLY A 383 -17.82 -4.29 -8.91
N LEU A 384 -17.80 -5.21 -7.95
CA LEU A 384 -18.08 -4.95 -6.54
C LEU A 384 -16.82 -4.47 -5.81
N ILE A 385 -17.02 -3.70 -4.75
CA ILE A 385 -15.94 -3.42 -3.80
C ILE A 385 -15.87 -4.57 -2.81
N ASN A 386 -14.75 -5.29 -2.82
CA ASN A 386 -14.47 -6.38 -1.90
C ASN A 386 -13.50 -5.91 -0.82
N LEU A 387 -13.73 -6.35 0.41
CA LEU A 387 -12.89 -6.10 1.57
C LEU A 387 -12.51 -7.44 2.19
N VAL A 388 -11.23 -7.75 2.24
CA VAL A 388 -10.70 -9.02 2.74
C VAL A 388 -9.93 -8.80 4.04
N GLY A 389 -10.20 -9.68 5.01
CA GLY A 389 -9.56 -9.72 6.31
C GLY A 389 -9.64 -8.44 7.12
N GLY A 390 -8.53 -8.08 7.77
CA GLY A 390 -8.44 -7.01 8.76
C GLY A 390 -8.82 -7.44 10.17
N GLU A 391 -8.43 -6.65 11.16
CA GLU A 391 -8.68 -6.89 12.59
C GLU A 391 -9.65 -5.85 13.15
N ARG A 392 -10.35 -6.13 14.26
CA ARG A 392 -11.18 -5.08 14.86
C ARG A 392 -10.27 -4.06 15.57
N PRO A 393 -10.74 -2.81 15.69
CA PRO A 393 -10.00 -1.77 16.40
C PRO A 393 -9.73 -2.15 17.86
N ASP A 394 -8.46 -2.27 18.26
CA ASP A 394 -8.03 -2.63 19.61
C ASP A 394 -6.98 -1.64 20.17
N PRO A 395 -6.97 -1.33 21.49
CA PRO A 395 -6.01 -0.40 22.08
C PRO A 395 -4.59 -0.92 22.17
N GLY A 396 -4.44 -2.24 22.19
CA GLY A 396 -3.16 -2.86 22.43
C GLY A 396 -2.24 -3.00 21.23
N THR A 397 -2.66 -2.52 20.05
CA THR A 397 -1.76 -2.21 18.93
C THR A 397 -0.56 -1.35 19.36
N LEU A 398 -0.72 -0.56 20.44
CA LEU A 398 0.37 0.21 21.09
C LEU A 398 0.65 -0.16 22.55
N LEU A 399 -0.03 -1.16 23.12
CA LEU A 399 0.37 -1.60 24.45
C LEU A 399 1.76 -2.24 24.34
N TYR A 400 2.65 -1.80 25.23
CA TYR A 400 3.95 -2.42 25.36
C TYR A 400 3.74 -3.89 25.72
N ASN A 401 4.38 -4.79 24.98
CA ASN A 401 4.39 -6.19 25.35
C ASN A 401 5.06 -6.29 26.73
N ASP A 402 4.36 -6.80 27.75
CA ASP A 402 4.95 -6.99 29.08
C ASP A 402 5.89 -8.19 29.00
N THR A 403 7.18 -7.91 29.03
CA THR A 403 8.24 -8.92 28.87
C THR A 403 8.41 -9.81 30.10
N TYR A 404 7.70 -9.55 31.20
CA TYR A 404 7.67 -10.42 32.37
C TYR A 404 6.51 -11.42 32.38
N ILE A 405 5.59 -11.27 31.41
CA ILE A 405 4.44 -12.14 31.26
C ILE A 405 4.50 -12.62 29.81
N ASP A 406 5.07 -13.81 29.60
CA ASP A 406 5.38 -14.41 28.29
C ASP A 406 4.21 -14.44 27.27
N ASN A 407 2.99 -14.03 27.66
CA ASN A 407 1.74 -14.28 26.94
C ASN A 407 0.77 -13.09 26.88
N HIS A 408 1.21 -11.83 26.90
CA HIS A 408 0.30 -10.67 26.74
C HIS A 408 0.45 -9.99 25.38
N PHE A 409 0.03 -10.69 24.32
CA PHE A 409 -0.32 -10.04 23.05
C PHE A 409 -1.54 -9.17 23.27
N ALA A 410 -1.37 -7.86 23.14
CA ALA A 410 -2.44 -6.90 23.26
C ALA A 410 -3.09 -6.63 21.87
N GLY A 411 -3.19 -7.63 21.01
CA GLY A 411 -3.70 -7.44 19.66
C GLY A 411 -4.89 -8.31 19.34
N GLU A 412 -5.87 -7.73 18.66
CA GLU A 412 -6.91 -8.54 18.05
C GLU A 412 -6.34 -9.37 16.88
N ARG A 413 -6.87 -10.58 16.75
CA ARG A 413 -6.58 -11.44 15.61
C ARG A 413 -7.17 -10.79 14.34
N GLY A 414 -6.46 -10.94 13.23
CA GLY A 414 -7.01 -10.67 11.91
C GLY A 414 -8.24 -11.53 11.64
N SER A 415 -8.81 -11.39 10.44
CA SER A 415 -9.95 -12.19 10.03
C SER A 415 -9.74 -12.79 8.66
N ARG A 416 -10.46 -13.86 8.38
CA ARG A 416 -10.51 -14.53 7.08
C ARG A 416 -11.72 -14.14 6.25
N LYS A 417 -12.40 -13.05 6.64
CA LYS A 417 -13.69 -12.64 6.07
C LYS A 417 -13.55 -12.02 4.69
N LEU A 418 -14.66 -12.00 3.96
CA LEU A 418 -14.91 -11.13 2.83
C LEU A 418 -16.19 -10.34 3.10
N GLU A 419 -16.11 -9.02 3.05
CA GLU A 419 -17.27 -8.14 2.94
C GLU A 419 -17.36 -7.63 1.49
N GLN A 420 -18.55 -7.65 0.91
CA GLN A 420 -18.77 -7.15 -0.45
C GLN A 420 -19.84 -6.08 -0.45
N PHE A 421 -19.57 -4.98 -1.15
CA PHE A 421 -20.52 -3.90 -1.30
C PHE A 421 -21.22 -3.96 -2.66
N TYR A 422 -22.55 -4.09 -2.61
CA TYR A 422 -23.43 -4.08 -3.77
C TYR A 422 -24.06 -2.69 -3.91
N GLN A 423 -23.68 -1.96 -4.97
CA GLN A 423 -24.31 -0.69 -5.28
C GLN A 423 -25.69 -0.93 -5.91
N SER A 424 -26.71 -0.23 -5.42
CA SER A 424 -28.05 -0.26 -6.01
C SER A 424 -28.76 1.07 -5.84
N ASN A 425 -29.27 1.62 -6.93
CA ASN A 425 -30.08 2.86 -6.89
C ASN A 425 -31.51 2.61 -6.37
N TYR A 426 -31.92 1.36 -6.23
CA TYR A 426 -33.26 0.98 -5.78
C TYR A 426 -33.30 0.63 -4.28
N GLU A 427 -32.13 0.52 -3.65
CA GLU A 427 -32.02 0.17 -2.24
C GLU A 427 -31.78 1.41 -1.36
N PRO A 428 -32.22 1.37 -0.09
CA PRO A 428 -31.92 2.41 0.87
C PRO A 428 -30.42 2.68 0.96
N ASN A 429 -30.05 3.95 1.08
CA ASN A 429 -28.65 4.40 1.21
C ASN A 429 -27.73 3.97 0.06
N GLY A 430 -28.27 3.56 -1.10
CA GLY A 430 -27.50 3.30 -2.31
C GLY A 430 -26.90 1.89 -2.42
N GLY A 431 -27.34 0.93 -1.61
CA GLY A 431 -26.89 -0.46 -1.70
C GLY A 431 -26.96 -1.24 -0.39
N HIS A 432 -26.23 -2.35 -0.32
CA HIS A 432 -26.05 -3.16 0.89
C HIS A 432 -24.69 -3.87 0.92
N TRP A 433 -24.32 -4.38 2.10
CA TRP A 433 -23.15 -5.23 2.30
C TRP A 433 -23.55 -6.69 2.47
N THR A 434 -22.71 -7.60 1.98
CA THR A 434 -22.72 -9.02 2.35
C THR A 434 -21.46 -9.36 3.14
N LEU A 435 -21.50 -10.47 3.89
CA LEU A 435 -20.39 -10.97 4.68
C LEU A 435 -20.28 -12.48 4.53
N ASP A 436 -19.12 -12.95 4.10
CA ASP A 436 -18.67 -14.32 4.29
C ASP A 436 -17.57 -14.33 5.37
N PRO A 437 -17.84 -14.83 6.59
CA PRO A 437 -16.87 -14.82 7.68
C PRO A 437 -15.73 -15.83 7.47
N ASN A 438 -15.86 -16.80 6.55
CA ASN A 438 -14.91 -17.88 6.31
C ASN A 438 -14.40 -17.89 4.85
N PHE A 439 -14.31 -16.70 4.25
CA PHE A 439 -13.97 -16.58 2.84
C PHE A 439 -12.58 -17.11 2.49
N LEU A 440 -11.52 -16.76 3.21
CA LEU A 440 -10.19 -17.29 2.87
C LEU A 440 -10.12 -18.80 3.13
N SER A 441 -10.74 -19.25 4.22
CA SER A 441 -10.70 -20.65 4.69
C SER A 441 -11.65 -20.84 5.87
N THR A 442 -11.88 -22.08 6.29
CA THR A 442 -12.51 -22.39 7.57
C THR A 442 -11.52 -22.45 8.74
N ASN A 443 -10.21 -22.46 8.45
CA ASN A 443 -9.15 -22.54 9.45
C ASN A 443 -8.79 -21.16 9.98
N ILE A 444 -8.55 -21.10 11.29
CA ILE A 444 -8.19 -19.85 11.98
C ILE A 444 -6.78 -19.35 11.63
N GLU A 445 -5.88 -20.25 11.22
CA GLU A 445 -4.53 -19.89 10.77
C GLU A 445 -4.50 -19.14 9.42
N ASP A 446 -5.64 -19.08 8.71
CA ASP A 446 -5.80 -18.28 7.50
C ASP A 446 -6.37 -16.88 7.78
N ASP A 447 -6.56 -16.50 9.04
CA ASP A 447 -6.92 -15.13 9.41
C ASP A 447 -5.81 -14.17 8.97
N ARG A 448 -6.16 -13.05 8.32
CA ARG A 448 -5.17 -12.12 7.78
C ARG A 448 -5.47 -10.67 8.15
N THR A 449 -4.41 -9.96 8.50
CA THR A 449 -4.34 -8.50 8.69
C THR A 449 -3.05 -8.01 8.03
N GLN A 450 -2.99 -6.76 7.59
CA GLN A 450 -1.78 -6.14 6.98
C GLN A 450 -1.31 -6.82 5.68
N HIS A 451 -2.20 -7.53 4.99
CA HIS A 451 -1.95 -8.23 3.74
C HIS A 451 -2.36 -7.37 2.53
N TYR A 452 -1.96 -7.79 1.33
CA TYR A 452 -2.39 -7.21 0.07
C TYR A 452 -3.35 -8.14 -0.68
N ALA A 453 -4.28 -7.54 -1.43
CA ALA A 453 -5.04 -8.21 -2.49
C ALA A 453 -4.70 -7.53 -3.82
N LEU A 454 -4.00 -8.23 -4.71
CA LEU A 454 -3.51 -7.69 -5.98
C LEU A 454 -4.34 -8.21 -7.17
N ILE A 455 -4.77 -7.30 -8.04
CA ILE A 455 -5.45 -7.65 -9.29
C ILE A 455 -4.41 -8.01 -10.37
N LEU A 456 -4.44 -9.26 -10.85
CA LEU A 456 -3.54 -9.76 -11.88
C LEU A 456 -4.12 -9.52 -13.30
N PRO A 457 -3.29 -9.51 -14.37
CA PRO A 457 -3.76 -9.31 -15.74
C PRO A 457 -4.81 -10.35 -16.19
N THR A 458 -4.76 -11.55 -15.62
CA THR A 458 -5.68 -12.66 -15.86
C THR A 458 -7.04 -12.50 -15.17
N SER A 459 -7.30 -11.36 -14.51
CA SER A 459 -8.48 -11.11 -13.64
C SER A 459 -8.55 -12.00 -12.39
N GLN A 460 -7.47 -12.73 -12.10
CA GLN A 460 -7.24 -13.40 -10.83
C GLN A 460 -6.85 -12.39 -9.75
N ILE A 461 -7.09 -12.73 -8.49
CA ILE A 461 -6.68 -11.93 -7.33
C ILE A 461 -5.64 -12.71 -6.53
N LEU A 462 -4.52 -12.08 -6.19
CA LEU A 462 -3.50 -12.68 -5.31
C LEU A 462 -3.58 -12.07 -3.91
N ILE A 463 -3.90 -12.87 -2.91
CA ILE A 463 -3.79 -12.50 -1.50
C ILE A 463 -2.37 -12.83 -1.04
N ILE A 464 -1.59 -11.84 -0.58
CA ILE A 464 -0.16 -11.99 -0.31
C ILE A 464 0.27 -11.22 0.94
N GLY A 465 1.21 -11.81 1.70
CA GLY A 465 1.70 -11.28 2.96
C GLY A 465 0.62 -11.24 4.06
N GLY A 466 0.84 -10.32 4.99
CA GLY A 466 0.09 -10.16 6.23
C GLY A 466 0.50 -11.13 7.34
N GLY A 467 -0.19 -10.99 8.46
CA GLY A 467 -0.08 -11.89 9.60
C GLY A 467 -1.44 -12.26 10.18
N ASN A 468 -1.46 -13.22 11.09
CA ASN A 468 -2.65 -13.56 11.87
C ASN A 468 -2.98 -12.51 12.92
N TYR A 469 -1.99 -11.72 13.34
CA TYR A 469 -2.13 -10.62 14.28
C TYR A 469 -1.39 -9.41 13.73
N HIS A 470 -1.67 -8.22 14.25
CA HIS A 470 -0.85 -7.07 13.92
C HIS A 470 0.63 -7.37 14.21
N PHE A 471 1.53 -7.07 13.29
CA PHE A 471 2.98 -7.21 13.48
C PHE A 471 3.50 -8.64 13.81
N TYR A 472 2.66 -9.68 13.84
CA TYR A 472 3.01 -11.03 14.31
C TYR A 472 2.26 -12.12 13.56
N GLY A 473 2.77 -13.35 13.63
CA GLY A 473 2.15 -14.51 12.99
C GLY A 473 2.13 -14.37 11.47
N SER A 474 3.27 -14.02 10.87
CA SER A 474 3.42 -13.84 9.44
C SER A 474 2.86 -15.03 8.66
N VAL A 475 2.11 -14.76 7.59
CA VAL A 475 1.60 -15.80 6.69
C VAL A 475 2.44 -15.82 5.42
N HIS A 476 3.15 -16.94 5.21
CA HIS A 476 4.17 -17.08 4.17
C HIS A 476 3.64 -17.56 2.82
N TYR A 477 2.50 -18.23 2.78
CA TYR A 477 1.88 -18.65 1.52
C TYR A 477 0.90 -17.59 0.99
N PRO A 478 0.97 -17.23 -0.30
CA PRO A 478 -0.11 -16.54 -1.00
C PRO A 478 -1.32 -17.45 -1.26
N LEU A 479 -2.47 -16.83 -1.47
CA LEU A 479 -3.68 -17.48 -2.00
C LEU A 479 -4.04 -16.86 -3.35
N LEU A 480 -4.02 -17.68 -4.40
CA LEU A 480 -4.48 -17.27 -5.73
C LEU A 480 -5.98 -17.55 -5.86
N LEU A 481 -6.74 -16.50 -6.10
CA LEU A 481 -8.19 -16.54 -6.32
C LEU A 481 -8.44 -16.58 -7.82
N THR A 482 -8.81 -17.74 -8.33
CA THR A 482 -9.11 -17.96 -9.76
C THR A 482 -10.62 -17.87 -10.00
N PRO A 483 -11.09 -16.94 -10.86
CA PRO A 483 -12.51 -16.73 -11.06
C PRO A 483 -13.13 -17.94 -11.77
N SER A 484 -14.30 -18.37 -11.31
CA SER A 484 -15.08 -19.45 -11.91
C SER A 484 -16.38 -18.89 -12.49
N PHE A 485 -16.78 -19.38 -13.66
CA PHE A 485 -17.97 -18.95 -14.38
C PHE A 485 -18.83 -20.14 -14.78
N SER A 486 -20.14 -19.93 -14.82
CA SER A 486 -21.11 -20.91 -15.33
C SER A 486 -20.96 -21.11 -16.83
N GLU A 487 -20.85 -22.36 -17.28
CA GLU A 487 -20.78 -22.70 -18.71
C GLU A 487 -22.04 -22.31 -19.49
N GLN A 488 -23.20 -22.22 -18.82
CA GLN A 488 -24.49 -21.98 -19.48
C GLN A 488 -24.72 -20.51 -19.83
N ASN A 489 -24.32 -19.59 -18.96
CA ASN A 489 -24.66 -18.17 -19.05
C ASN A 489 -23.48 -17.23 -18.77
N ASN A 490 -22.27 -17.77 -18.56
CA ASN A 490 -21.06 -17.01 -18.22
C ASN A 490 -21.22 -16.14 -16.96
N GLN A 491 -22.11 -16.53 -16.05
CA GLN A 491 -22.28 -15.86 -14.77
C GLN A 491 -21.12 -16.20 -13.83
N PHE A 492 -20.58 -15.20 -13.14
CA PHE A 492 -19.56 -15.40 -12.10
C PHE A 492 -20.14 -16.24 -10.94
N LEU A 493 -19.45 -17.32 -10.60
CA LEU A 493 -19.87 -18.26 -9.54
C LEU A 493 -19.10 -18.05 -8.24
N GLY A 494 -17.91 -17.46 -8.30
CA GLY A 494 -17.01 -17.29 -7.16
C GLY A 494 -15.56 -17.57 -7.53
N TYR A 495 -14.73 -17.72 -6.51
CA TYR A 495 -13.30 -17.99 -6.66
C TYR A 495 -12.93 -19.40 -6.23
N VAL A 496 -12.17 -20.08 -7.09
CA VAL A 496 -11.37 -21.24 -6.68
C VAL A 496 -10.10 -20.72 -6.02
N LYS A 497 -9.90 -21.09 -4.75
CA LYS A 497 -8.76 -20.70 -3.92
C LYS A 497 -7.66 -21.74 -4.02
N THR A 498 -6.46 -21.34 -4.43
CA THR A 498 -5.29 -22.21 -4.50
C THR A 498 -4.16 -21.62 -3.64
N ARG A 499 -3.57 -22.42 -2.76
CA ARG A 499 -2.36 -22.05 -2.00
C ARG A 499 -1.15 -22.08 -2.93
N MET A 500 -0.41 -20.98 -2.96
CA MET A 500 0.83 -20.85 -3.73
C MET A 500 2.05 -21.23 -2.89
N ASN A 501 3.21 -21.35 -3.52
CA ASN A 501 4.48 -21.57 -2.83
C ASN A 501 4.82 -20.41 -1.90
N GLU A 502 5.61 -20.69 -0.86
CA GLU A 502 5.86 -19.76 0.23
C GLU A 502 7.05 -18.84 -0.03
N HIS A 503 6.93 -17.59 0.45
CA HIS A 503 8.07 -16.66 0.55
C HIS A 503 8.73 -16.79 1.93
N THR A 504 9.99 -16.36 2.05
CA THR A 504 10.79 -16.60 3.25
C THR A 504 10.58 -15.53 4.32
N GLU A 505 10.38 -14.28 3.92
CA GLU A 505 10.45 -13.15 4.85
C GLU A 505 9.11 -12.86 5.55
N GLY A 506 9.14 -12.43 6.81
CA GLY A 506 7.91 -12.03 7.52
C GLY A 506 7.30 -10.72 6.99
N ARG A 507 6.27 -10.81 6.14
CA ARG A 507 5.64 -9.64 5.49
C ARG A 507 4.39 -9.15 6.21
N VAL A 508 4.56 -8.37 7.27
CA VAL A 508 3.46 -7.76 8.04
C VAL A 508 3.38 -6.25 7.79
N TYR A 509 3.11 -5.41 8.78
CA TYR A 509 3.08 -3.96 8.65
C TYR A 509 4.34 -3.38 7.99
N HIS A 510 4.19 -2.26 7.27
CA HIS A 510 5.21 -1.69 6.38
C HIS A 510 5.71 -2.63 5.27
N SER A 511 5.06 -3.77 5.01
CA SER A 511 5.28 -4.47 3.74
C SER A 511 4.56 -3.75 2.61
N THR A 512 5.03 -4.00 1.39
CA THR A 512 4.41 -3.55 0.16
C THR A 512 4.40 -4.66 -0.87
N ALA A 513 3.34 -4.74 -1.66
CA ALA A 513 3.27 -5.65 -2.81
C ALA A 513 2.63 -4.97 -4.01
N LEU A 514 3.11 -5.26 -5.22
CA LEU A 514 2.56 -4.72 -6.47
C LEU A 514 2.78 -5.60 -7.70
N LEU A 515 1.95 -5.40 -8.73
CA LEU A 515 2.10 -6.03 -10.05
C LEU A 515 3.16 -5.30 -10.89
N MET A 516 4.13 -6.05 -11.44
CA MET A 516 5.19 -5.52 -12.30
C MET A 516 4.82 -5.61 -13.81
N PRO A 517 5.47 -4.82 -14.69
CA PRO A 517 5.20 -4.81 -16.14
C PRO A 517 5.42 -6.16 -16.82
N ASP A 518 6.27 -7.01 -16.26
CA ASP A 518 6.54 -8.36 -16.76
C ASP A 518 5.57 -9.41 -16.19
N GLY A 519 4.50 -9.00 -15.50
CA GLY A 519 3.50 -9.88 -14.92
C GLY A 519 3.96 -10.63 -13.66
N ARG A 520 5.18 -10.41 -13.16
CA ARG A 520 5.60 -10.88 -11.83
C ARG A 520 5.10 -9.92 -10.74
N ILE A 521 5.25 -10.32 -9.49
CA ILE A 521 4.79 -9.57 -8.31
C ILE A 521 5.99 -9.20 -7.46
N TRP A 522 6.12 -7.91 -7.16
CA TRP A 522 7.09 -7.41 -6.19
C TRP A 522 6.52 -7.54 -4.77
N LEU A 523 7.35 -7.98 -3.82
CA LEU A 523 7.03 -8.04 -2.39
C LEU A 523 8.25 -7.56 -1.58
N SER A 524 8.08 -6.54 -0.74
CA SER A 524 9.20 -5.98 0.01
C SER A 524 8.76 -5.35 1.33
N GLY A 525 9.74 -5.02 2.18
CA GLY A 525 9.46 -4.43 3.49
C GLY A 525 8.80 -5.42 4.44
N GLY A 526 8.22 -4.90 5.52
CA GLY A 526 7.71 -5.72 6.61
C GLY A 526 8.49 -5.47 7.90
N ASN A 527 7.82 -5.69 9.03
CA ASN A 527 8.40 -5.50 10.34
C ASN A 527 7.99 -6.57 11.37
N PRO A 528 8.27 -7.86 11.08
CA PRO A 528 7.71 -9.02 11.77
C PRO A 528 8.25 -9.24 13.19
N SER A 529 9.31 -8.53 13.56
CA SER A 529 9.94 -8.64 14.88
C SER A 529 9.81 -7.29 15.58
N ARG A 530 9.61 -7.25 16.90
CA ARG A 530 9.69 -6.00 17.69
C ARG A 530 11.02 -6.01 18.48
N ALA A 531 12.01 -5.27 18.01
CA ALA A 531 13.26 -5.00 18.71
C ALA A 531 13.13 -3.88 19.77
N ALA A 532 14.00 -3.87 20.79
CA ALA A 532 13.99 -2.86 21.85
C ALA A 532 15.34 -2.12 21.94
N ALA A 533 15.33 -0.79 22.13
CA ALA A 533 16.53 0.04 22.23
C ALA A 533 17.02 0.24 23.68
N HIS A 534 18.32 0.04 23.91
CA HIS A 534 18.98 -0.30 25.19
C HIS A 534 19.10 0.79 26.29
N GLN A 535 18.25 1.82 26.46
CA GLN A 535 18.56 2.89 27.45
C GLN A 535 17.39 3.51 28.24
N ARG A 536 17.11 2.98 29.47
CA ARG A 536 16.83 3.73 30.73
C ARG A 536 16.66 2.76 31.92
N THR A 537 16.37 3.14 33.20
CA THR A 537 16.53 2.27 34.42
C THR A 537 15.35 2.14 35.47
N LYS A 538 14.02 2.12 35.18
CA LYS A 538 12.93 1.52 36.08
C LYS A 538 11.48 1.34 35.49
N PRO A 539 10.55 0.48 35.94
CA PRO A 539 9.16 0.41 35.38
C PRO A 539 8.13 1.36 36.04
N PHE A 540 7.16 1.89 35.28
CA PHE A 540 5.94 2.55 35.84
C PHE A 540 4.99 1.48 36.41
N SER A 541 4.30 1.78 37.50
CA SER A 541 3.26 0.90 38.05
C SER A 541 1.91 1.21 37.41
N PHE A 542 1.28 0.25 36.74
CA PHE A 542 -0.13 0.31 36.35
C PHE A 542 -0.93 -0.86 36.92
N TYR A 543 -2.21 -0.58 37.11
CA TYR A 543 -3.20 -1.32 37.87
C TYR A 543 -3.48 -2.73 37.31
N ASN A 544 -3.62 -3.70 38.23
CA ASN A 544 -4.01 -5.08 37.97
C ASN A 544 -5.39 -5.17 37.30
N ALA A 545 -5.45 -5.71 36.08
CA ALA A 545 -6.66 -6.32 35.52
C ALA A 545 -6.49 -7.85 35.55
N SER A 546 -7.34 -8.52 36.31
CA SER A 546 -7.26 -9.95 36.59
C SER A 546 -7.78 -10.81 35.42
N SER A 547 -6.86 -11.57 34.81
CA SER A 547 -6.96 -12.95 34.28
C SER A 547 -8.30 -13.56 33.82
N GLY A 548 -8.27 -14.21 32.64
CA GLY A 548 -9.03 -15.46 32.41
C GLY A 548 -9.23 -15.91 30.95
N THR A 549 -8.52 -16.96 30.53
CA THR A 549 -8.78 -17.92 29.41
C THR A 549 -8.40 -17.55 27.97
N GLN A 550 -7.17 -17.86 27.54
CA GLN A 550 -6.78 -18.12 26.13
C GLN A 550 -5.69 -19.23 26.10
N PRO A 551 -5.71 -20.17 25.12
CA PRO A 551 -4.68 -21.19 24.95
C PRO A 551 -3.41 -20.63 24.27
N LEU A 552 -2.26 -21.25 24.58
CA LEU A 552 -0.91 -20.86 24.14
C LEU A 552 -0.58 -21.44 22.74
N PRO A 553 0.17 -20.73 21.88
CA PRO A 553 0.63 -21.25 20.59
C PRO A 553 1.76 -22.29 20.77
N ASP A 554 1.83 -23.24 19.82
CA ASP A 554 2.85 -24.28 19.75
C ASP A 554 4.13 -23.72 19.10
N LEU A 555 5.21 -23.70 19.88
CA LEU A 555 6.49 -23.10 19.50
C LEU A 555 7.35 -24.01 18.61
N ASP A 556 6.94 -25.27 18.41
CA ASP A 556 7.63 -26.21 17.52
C ASP A 556 7.31 -25.96 16.03
N LEU A 557 6.45 -24.97 15.72
CA LEU A 557 5.98 -24.64 14.36
C LEU A 557 6.59 -23.35 13.78
N ILE A 558 7.52 -22.69 14.48
CA ILE A 558 8.08 -21.39 14.09
C ILE A 558 9.59 -21.51 13.91
N ASP A 559 10.04 -21.55 12.65
CA ASP A 559 11.46 -21.54 12.28
C ASP A 559 11.85 -20.12 11.82
N LEU A 560 12.35 -19.31 12.76
CA LEU A 560 12.93 -17.99 12.49
C LEU A 560 14.32 -17.97 13.11
N ASP A 561 15.35 -17.68 12.29
CA ASP A 561 16.72 -17.46 12.78
C ASP A 561 16.76 -16.17 13.62
N PHE A 562 16.65 -16.33 14.94
CA PHE A 562 16.93 -15.28 15.91
C PHE A 562 18.44 -15.19 16.13
N TYR A 563 19.03 -14.01 15.93
CA TYR A 563 20.41 -13.77 16.36
C TYR A 563 20.49 -13.74 17.89
N GLU A 564 20.96 -14.85 18.44
CA GLU A 564 21.34 -15.02 19.83
C GLU A 564 22.75 -14.44 20.04
N ILE A 565 22.89 -13.39 20.85
CA ILE A 565 24.19 -13.07 21.46
C ILE A 565 24.14 -13.63 22.89
N ALA A 566 24.69 -14.85 23.02
CA ALA A 566 24.71 -15.69 24.21
C ALA A 566 25.19 -14.95 25.49
N ILE A 567 24.73 -15.22 26.71
CA ILE A 567 24.30 -16.49 27.34
C ILE A 567 23.21 -16.18 28.39
N GLY A 568 22.07 -16.88 28.30
CA GLY A 568 21.19 -17.16 29.45
C GLY A 568 20.37 -16.00 30.00
N HIS A 569 19.33 -15.59 29.28
CA HIS A 569 17.97 -15.25 29.75
C HIS A 569 17.23 -14.42 28.68
N VAL A 570 15.94 -14.73 28.53
CA VAL A 570 14.94 -14.15 27.64
C VAL A 570 14.69 -12.65 27.92
N THR A 571 14.30 -11.94 26.86
CA THR A 571 13.57 -10.65 26.78
C THR A 571 14.21 -9.30 27.11
N ALA A 572 13.74 -8.33 26.30
CA ALA A 572 13.67 -6.92 26.58
C ALA A 572 13.41 -6.60 28.07
N ARG A 573 14.43 -6.04 28.73
CA ARG A 573 14.26 -4.99 29.73
C ARG A 573 14.87 -3.73 29.13
N THR A 574 14.06 -2.83 28.62
CA THR A 574 14.42 -1.40 28.56
C THR A 574 13.69 -0.73 29.71
N PRO A 575 14.41 -0.24 30.71
CA PRO A 575 13.71 0.39 31.81
C PRO A 575 13.29 1.86 31.51
N LYS A 576 12.36 2.40 32.31
CA LYS A 576 11.66 3.71 32.26
C LYS A 576 11.89 4.61 31.05
N GLY A 577 11.05 4.43 30.04
CA GLY A 577 10.69 5.52 29.13
C GLY A 577 11.34 5.49 27.75
N SER A 578 11.59 4.32 27.17
CA SER A 578 11.92 4.20 25.75
C SER A 578 11.14 3.08 25.09
N SER A 579 10.42 3.44 24.03
CA SER A 579 9.44 2.65 23.30
C SER A 579 10.04 1.61 22.35
N VAL A 580 9.29 0.53 22.12
CA VAL A 580 9.58 -0.62 21.25
C VAL A 580 9.70 -0.21 19.77
N SER A 581 10.62 -0.81 19.01
CA SER A 581 10.87 -0.55 17.58
C SER A 581 10.69 -1.86 16.78
N PRO A 582 9.96 -1.89 15.67
CA PRO A 582 9.92 -3.08 14.81
C PRO A 582 11.28 -3.33 14.13
N ALA A 583 11.81 -4.56 14.19
CA ALA A 583 12.90 -5.04 13.36
C ALA A 583 12.42 -5.20 11.91
N GLU A 584 13.23 -4.71 10.97
CA GLU A 584 12.84 -4.48 9.59
C GLU A 584 13.27 -5.60 8.66
N VAL A 585 12.50 -5.82 7.60
CA VAL A 585 12.91 -6.64 6.45
C VAL A 585 13.43 -5.73 5.35
N TRP A 586 14.72 -5.91 5.00
CA TRP A 586 15.38 -5.16 3.92
C TRP A 586 15.52 -5.97 2.63
N VAL A 587 15.14 -7.24 2.65
CA VAL A 587 15.13 -8.11 1.47
C VAL A 587 13.81 -7.92 0.74
N ALA A 588 13.86 -7.73 -0.58
CA ALA A 588 12.69 -7.87 -1.43
C ALA A 588 12.69 -9.26 -2.08
N GLU A 589 11.51 -9.75 -2.41
CA GLU A 589 11.28 -10.99 -3.11
C GLU A 589 10.35 -10.73 -4.29
N ILE A 590 10.53 -11.50 -5.37
CA ILE A 590 9.69 -11.47 -6.55
C ILE A 590 8.96 -12.82 -6.66
N PHE A 591 7.63 -12.76 -6.77
CA PHE A 591 6.82 -13.93 -7.07
C PHE A 591 6.49 -13.98 -8.55
N SER A 592 6.80 -15.10 -9.18
CA SER A 592 6.36 -15.44 -10.53
C SER A 592 5.11 -16.30 -10.43
N PRO A 593 3.92 -15.80 -10.81
CA PRO A 593 2.68 -16.58 -10.71
C PRO A 593 2.66 -17.77 -11.67
N PRO A 594 1.84 -18.81 -11.40
CA PRO A 594 1.74 -20.01 -12.24
C PRO A 594 1.57 -19.74 -13.74
N TYR A 595 0.86 -18.66 -14.11
CA TYR A 595 0.63 -18.31 -15.51
C TYR A 595 1.90 -18.03 -16.31
N LEU A 596 3.04 -17.72 -15.67
CA LEU A 596 4.30 -17.46 -16.38
C LEU A 596 5.01 -18.74 -16.81
N PHE A 597 4.66 -19.88 -16.23
CA PHE A 597 5.24 -21.19 -16.52
C PHE A 597 4.47 -21.98 -17.58
N ILE A 598 3.32 -21.45 -18.01
CA ILE A 598 2.53 -22.02 -19.09
C ILE A 598 3.33 -21.93 -20.39
N ASP A 599 3.34 -23.03 -21.16
CA ASP A 599 3.97 -23.10 -22.49
C ASP A 599 5.48 -22.74 -22.50
N GLY A 600 6.19 -23.13 -21.45
CA GLY A 600 7.64 -22.95 -21.31
C GLY A 600 8.05 -21.48 -21.42
N ASN A 601 9.07 -21.19 -22.24
CA ASN A 601 9.61 -19.84 -22.42
C ASN A 601 8.82 -18.99 -23.42
N ARG A 602 7.81 -19.54 -24.13
CA ARG A 602 7.03 -18.76 -25.10
C ARG A 602 6.23 -17.69 -24.37
N ARG A 603 6.20 -16.48 -24.91
CA ARG A 603 5.38 -15.38 -24.39
C ARG A 603 4.92 -14.49 -25.54
N THR A 604 3.61 -14.28 -25.62
CA THR A 604 3.03 -13.37 -26.62
C THR A 604 3.57 -11.96 -26.41
N GLU A 605 3.87 -11.25 -27.50
CA GLU A 605 4.40 -9.89 -27.44
C GLU A 605 3.40 -8.90 -28.06
N ILE A 606 3.29 -7.71 -27.46
CA ILE A 606 2.63 -6.56 -28.09
C ILE A 606 3.70 -5.83 -28.90
N VAL A 607 3.63 -5.94 -30.23
CA VAL A 607 4.65 -5.40 -31.15
C VAL A 607 4.45 -3.90 -31.36
N SER A 608 3.21 -3.50 -31.65
CA SER A 608 2.85 -2.10 -31.88
C SER A 608 1.37 -1.87 -31.66
N LEU A 609 1.01 -0.60 -31.46
CA LEU A 609 -0.36 -0.13 -31.59
C LEU A 609 -0.43 0.82 -32.78
N ASP A 610 -1.47 0.66 -33.58
CA ASP A 610 -1.77 1.48 -34.74
C ASP A 610 -3.12 2.15 -34.58
N ALA A 611 -3.24 3.33 -35.17
CA ALA A 611 -4.50 4.06 -35.24
C ALA A 611 -4.55 4.89 -36.53
N THR A 612 -5.76 5.09 -37.04
CA THR A 612 -5.98 5.94 -38.22
C THR A 612 -6.98 7.05 -37.88
N ASN A 613 -6.89 8.18 -38.59
CA ASN A 613 -7.83 9.30 -38.48
C ASN A 613 -7.94 9.95 -37.09
N LEU A 614 -6.85 9.96 -36.31
CA LEU A 614 -6.80 10.68 -35.04
C LEU A 614 -6.46 12.17 -35.26
N ASN A 615 -7.04 13.04 -34.43
CA ASN A 615 -6.76 14.48 -34.43
C ASN A 615 -5.70 14.89 -33.38
N TYR A 616 -4.99 13.91 -32.81
CA TYR A 616 -4.02 14.09 -31.74
C TYR A 616 -2.80 13.17 -31.92
N SER A 617 -1.70 13.45 -31.23
CA SER A 617 -0.48 12.66 -31.27
C SER A 617 -0.60 11.41 -30.39
N PHE A 618 -0.83 10.27 -31.03
CA PHE A 618 -1.11 9.01 -30.34
C PHE A 618 0.13 8.24 -29.88
N ARG A 619 1.32 8.58 -30.40
CA ARG A 619 2.57 7.84 -30.15
C ARG A 619 3.71 8.80 -29.88
N LYS A 620 4.53 8.50 -28.87
CA LYS A 620 5.75 9.26 -28.54
C LYS A 620 6.82 8.33 -28.02
N VAL A 621 8.08 8.66 -28.31
CA VAL A 621 9.23 8.01 -27.70
C VAL A 621 9.71 8.89 -26.56
N ILE A 622 9.83 8.33 -25.36
CA ILE A 622 10.37 9.02 -24.17
C ILE A 622 11.48 8.14 -23.62
N GLY A 623 12.69 8.70 -23.48
CA GLY A 623 13.92 7.90 -23.33
C GLY A 623 14.06 6.91 -24.49
N ASN A 624 14.15 5.62 -24.17
CA ASN A 624 14.26 4.54 -25.16
C ASN A 624 12.98 3.70 -25.30
N GLN A 625 11.84 4.20 -24.81
CA GLN A 625 10.57 3.46 -24.79
C GLN A 625 9.49 4.16 -25.61
N VAL A 626 8.63 3.37 -26.25
CA VAL A 626 7.47 3.86 -26.98
C VAL A 626 6.28 3.89 -26.03
N PHE A 627 5.57 5.00 -26.03
CA PHE A 627 4.33 5.20 -25.29
C PHE A 627 3.19 5.53 -26.25
N TYR A 628 1.97 5.15 -25.87
CA TYR A 628 0.76 5.42 -26.65
C TYR A 628 -0.27 6.20 -25.82
N LEU A 629 -1.00 7.11 -26.46
CA LEU A 629 -2.11 7.86 -25.89
C LEU A 629 -3.44 7.37 -26.47
N LEU A 630 -4.31 6.89 -25.60
CA LEU A 630 -5.66 6.46 -25.91
C LEU A 630 -6.68 7.48 -25.41
N HIS A 631 -7.67 7.76 -26.24
CA HIS A 631 -8.86 8.54 -25.91
C HIS A 631 -10.11 7.66 -25.96
N SER A 632 -11.20 8.13 -25.39
CA SER A 632 -12.52 7.50 -25.38
C SER A 632 -13.11 7.36 -26.78
N ASN A 633 -13.81 6.24 -27.01
CA ASN A 633 -14.59 5.97 -28.22
C ASN A 633 -13.76 6.09 -29.52
N GLN A 634 -12.50 5.68 -29.46
CA GLN A 634 -11.58 5.65 -30.60
C GLN A 634 -11.23 4.20 -30.95
N SER A 635 -10.95 3.98 -32.23
CA SER A 635 -10.54 2.67 -32.75
C SER A 635 -9.03 2.57 -32.82
N TYR A 636 -8.50 1.45 -32.34
CA TYR A 636 -7.08 1.12 -32.40
C TYR A 636 -6.90 -0.33 -32.84
N THR A 637 -5.70 -0.62 -33.30
CA THR A 637 -5.26 -1.96 -33.65
C THR A 637 -4.02 -2.31 -32.84
N VAL A 638 -4.00 -3.49 -32.22
CA VAL A 638 -2.80 -4.07 -31.60
C VAL A 638 -2.22 -5.10 -32.56
N GLN A 639 -0.92 -5.00 -32.81
CA GLN A 639 -0.15 -6.03 -33.49
C GLN A 639 0.53 -6.92 -32.46
N LEU A 640 0.37 -8.23 -32.62
CA LEU A 640 0.88 -9.26 -31.74
C LEU A 640 1.85 -10.18 -32.47
N SER A 641 2.73 -10.82 -31.71
CA SER A 641 3.60 -11.88 -32.20
C SER A 641 3.77 -12.97 -31.14
N ASN A 642 4.39 -14.09 -31.53
CA ASN A 642 4.71 -15.20 -30.62
C ASN A 642 3.48 -15.82 -29.91
N LEU A 643 2.35 -15.86 -30.63
CA LEU A 643 1.11 -16.49 -30.18
C LEU A 643 1.28 -18.01 -29.99
N PRO A 644 0.42 -18.64 -29.16
CA PRO A 644 0.39 -20.10 -29.04
C PRO A 644 0.19 -20.79 -30.39
N GLN A 645 0.73 -22.01 -30.57
CA GLN A 645 0.51 -22.79 -31.79
C GLN A 645 -0.94 -23.25 -31.96
N SER A 646 -1.66 -23.45 -30.84
CA SER A 646 -3.06 -23.86 -30.83
C SER A 646 -3.75 -23.36 -29.57
N CYS A 647 -5.07 -23.17 -29.65
CA CYS A 647 -5.92 -22.81 -28.52
C CYS A 647 -6.98 -23.88 -28.29
N CYS A 648 -7.36 -24.09 -27.03
CA CYS A 648 -8.53 -24.93 -26.75
C CYS A 648 -9.82 -24.22 -27.22
N GLN A 649 -10.86 -24.97 -27.58
CA GLN A 649 -12.07 -24.42 -28.21
C GLN A 649 -12.82 -23.40 -27.32
N GLN A 650 -12.73 -23.55 -26.00
CA GLN A 650 -13.39 -22.65 -25.03
C GLN A 650 -12.45 -21.56 -24.49
N CYS A 651 -11.17 -21.63 -24.82
CA CYS A 651 -10.14 -20.74 -24.31
C CYS A 651 -10.18 -19.40 -25.07
N LYS A 652 -10.40 -18.31 -24.34
CA LYS A 652 -10.46 -16.96 -24.93
C LYS A 652 -9.30 -16.13 -24.43
N SER A 653 -8.71 -15.37 -25.35
CA SER A 653 -7.76 -14.32 -24.99
C SER A 653 -8.47 -13.08 -24.43
N SER A 654 -7.69 -12.17 -23.86
CA SER A 654 -8.18 -10.88 -23.38
C SER A 654 -7.12 -9.79 -23.54
N LEU A 655 -7.60 -8.56 -23.69
CA LEU A 655 -6.78 -7.36 -23.73
C LEU A 655 -7.22 -6.51 -22.54
N VAL A 656 -6.30 -6.21 -21.61
CA VAL A 656 -6.63 -5.56 -20.35
C VAL A 656 -5.74 -4.36 -20.08
N LEU A 657 -6.28 -3.37 -19.36
CA LEU A 657 -5.58 -2.22 -18.85
C LEU A 657 -5.51 -2.32 -17.34
N ASN A 658 -4.31 -2.51 -16.80
CA ASN A 658 -4.03 -2.46 -15.37
C ASN A 658 -3.46 -1.09 -15.02
N LYS A 659 -4.14 -0.30 -14.19
CA LYS A 659 -3.60 1.00 -13.74
C LYS A 659 -2.31 0.78 -12.95
N LEU A 660 -1.34 1.70 -13.07
CA LEU A 660 -0.08 1.60 -12.33
C LEU A 660 -0.32 1.52 -10.81
N PRO A 661 0.33 0.56 -10.12
CA PRO A 661 0.20 0.36 -8.69
C PRO A 661 1.01 1.38 -7.88
N SER A 662 0.48 1.71 -6.71
CA SER A 662 1.01 2.68 -5.76
C SER A 662 0.70 2.19 -4.35
N ALA A 663 1.64 1.45 -3.76
CA ALA A 663 1.41 0.57 -2.62
C ALA A 663 2.09 1.06 -1.34
N THR A 664 1.33 1.05 -0.24
CA THR A 664 1.85 1.23 1.12
C THR A 664 0.84 0.71 2.15
N HIS A 665 1.32 0.25 3.32
CA HIS A 665 0.48 -0.09 4.48
C HIS A 665 -0.71 -1.04 4.18
N GLY A 666 -0.49 -2.10 3.40
CA GLY A 666 -1.51 -3.13 3.13
C GLY A 666 -2.51 -2.78 2.03
N TRP A 667 -2.33 -1.65 1.34
CA TRP A 667 -3.21 -1.25 0.24
C TRP A 667 -2.45 -0.72 -0.96
N ASP A 668 -2.92 -1.10 -2.15
CA ASP A 668 -2.55 -0.48 -3.40
C ASP A 668 -3.69 0.45 -3.83
N GLY A 669 -3.50 1.75 -3.65
CA GLY A 669 -4.51 2.75 -4.05
C GLY A 669 -4.54 2.98 -5.56
N GLY A 670 -3.58 2.44 -6.29
CA GLY A 670 -3.44 2.60 -7.73
C GLY A 670 -4.16 1.51 -8.54
N GLN A 671 -4.29 0.30 -8.02
CA GLN A 671 -4.79 -0.84 -8.80
C GLN A 671 -6.23 -0.66 -9.31
N ARG A 672 -6.38 -1.00 -10.59
CA ARG A 672 -7.65 -1.14 -11.30
C ARG A 672 -7.39 -1.97 -12.54
N LEU A 673 -8.30 -2.87 -12.90
CA LEU A 673 -8.25 -3.60 -14.16
C LEU A 673 -9.50 -3.28 -14.99
N PHE A 674 -9.30 -3.01 -16.27
CA PHE A 674 -10.37 -2.85 -17.24
C PHE A 674 -10.12 -3.71 -18.46
N ARG A 675 -11.14 -4.45 -18.93
CA ARG A 675 -11.04 -5.31 -20.11
C ARG A 675 -11.50 -4.57 -21.36
N LEU A 676 -10.63 -4.49 -22.36
CA LEU A 676 -10.97 -4.00 -23.70
C LEU A 676 -11.64 -5.12 -24.50
N ILE A 677 -12.69 -4.75 -25.24
CA ILE A 677 -13.52 -5.69 -25.99
C ILE A 677 -13.07 -5.74 -27.45
N PHE A 678 -12.86 -6.96 -27.94
CA PHE A 678 -12.58 -7.28 -29.35
C PHE A 678 -13.25 -8.61 -29.70
N THR A 679 -13.34 -8.94 -30.99
CA THR A 679 -14.09 -10.13 -31.48
C THR A 679 -13.27 -11.10 -32.32
N GLN A 680 -12.03 -10.74 -32.64
CA GLN A 680 -11.10 -11.54 -33.42
C GLN A 680 -10.71 -12.82 -32.68
N ASP A 681 -10.34 -13.86 -33.45
CA ASP A 681 -9.89 -15.14 -32.90
C ASP A 681 -8.60 -15.00 -32.08
N SER A 682 -8.44 -15.84 -31.05
CA SER A 682 -7.29 -15.78 -30.13
C SER A 682 -5.92 -16.01 -30.77
N LEU A 683 -5.88 -16.54 -31.99
CA LEU A 683 -4.67 -16.77 -32.79
C LEU A 683 -4.42 -15.68 -33.84
N ASN A 684 -5.24 -14.63 -33.87
CA ASN A 684 -5.03 -13.52 -34.77
C ASN A 684 -3.89 -12.62 -34.27
N GLU A 685 -2.90 -12.38 -35.13
CA GLU A 685 -1.79 -11.46 -34.87
C GLU A 685 -2.24 -9.99 -34.88
N GLN A 686 -3.44 -9.70 -35.38
CA GLN A 686 -4.00 -8.36 -35.40
C GLN A 686 -5.33 -8.32 -34.62
N ILE A 687 -5.42 -7.41 -33.65
CA ILE A 687 -6.64 -7.19 -32.85
C ILE A 687 -7.09 -5.75 -32.99
N ASP A 688 -8.28 -5.54 -33.55
CA ASP A 688 -8.92 -4.22 -33.57
C ASP A 688 -9.90 -4.10 -32.41
N PHE A 689 -9.84 -2.99 -31.69
CA PHE A 689 -10.71 -2.71 -30.55
C PHE A 689 -11.14 -1.24 -30.53
N VAL A 690 -12.23 -0.98 -29.82
CA VAL A 690 -12.72 0.38 -29.55
C VAL A 690 -12.63 0.65 -28.05
N THR A 691 -12.00 1.76 -27.69
CA THR A 691 -11.94 2.20 -26.29
C THR A 691 -13.32 2.61 -25.80
N PRO A 692 -13.66 2.36 -24.52
CA PRO A 692 -14.93 2.81 -23.96
C PRO A 692 -14.94 4.33 -23.75
N ASP A 693 -16.10 4.87 -23.40
CA ASP A 693 -16.17 6.15 -22.72
C ASP A 693 -15.52 6.05 -21.32
N ALA A 694 -14.49 6.86 -21.07
CA ALA A 694 -13.69 6.80 -19.84
C ALA A 694 -14.53 7.01 -18.58
N ARG A 695 -15.54 7.88 -18.61
CA ARG A 695 -16.38 8.14 -17.43
C ARG A 695 -17.25 6.94 -17.12
N LYS A 696 -17.91 6.37 -18.13
CA LYS A 696 -18.73 5.15 -17.98
C LYS A 696 -17.91 3.94 -17.55
N ALA A 697 -16.70 3.81 -18.09
CA ALA A 697 -15.76 2.75 -17.73
C ALA A 697 -15.03 3.00 -16.40
N ASN A 698 -15.20 4.19 -15.80
CA ASN A 698 -14.46 4.63 -14.63
C ASN A 698 -12.94 4.46 -14.85
N LEU A 699 -12.43 5.09 -15.91
CA LEU A 699 -11.01 5.13 -16.27
C LEU A 699 -10.49 6.55 -16.00
N PRO A 700 -9.98 6.86 -14.80
CA PRO A 700 -9.39 8.17 -14.54
C PRO A 700 -8.18 8.39 -15.45
N PRO A 701 -7.91 9.64 -15.86
CA PRO A 701 -6.72 9.97 -16.62
C PRO A 701 -5.44 9.50 -15.93
N ALA A 702 -4.70 8.57 -16.55
CA ALA A 702 -3.50 7.97 -15.96
C ALA A 702 -2.70 7.16 -16.98
N TYR A 703 -1.52 6.69 -16.55
CA TYR A 703 -0.82 5.59 -17.20
C TYR A 703 -1.37 4.24 -16.73
N TYR A 704 -1.39 3.28 -17.66
CA TYR A 704 -1.84 1.91 -17.49
C TYR A 704 -0.83 0.96 -18.17
N MET A 705 -0.70 -0.24 -17.61
CA MET A 705 -0.07 -1.39 -18.25
C MET A 705 -1.12 -2.09 -19.12
N MET A 706 -0.91 -2.10 -20.44
CA MET A 706 -1.71 -2.90 -21.36
C MET A 706 -1.10 -4.30 -21.46
N PHE A 707 -1.88 -5.33 -21.11
CA PHE A 707 -1.50 -6.73 -21.28
C PHE A 707 -2.40 -7.40 -22.30
N TYR A 708 -1.83 -8.26 -23.14
CA TYR A 708 -2.57 -9.30 -23.84
C TYR A 708 -2.40 -10.61 -23.10
N VAL A 709 -3.50 -11.18 -22.61
CA VAL A 709 -3.52 -12.53 -22.04
C VAL A 709 -3.95 -13.48 -23.15
N ASP A 710 -3.05 -14.36 -23.55
CA ASP A 710 -3.34 -15.31 -24.62
C ASP A 710 -4.35 -16.38 -24.19
N CYS A 711 -4.80 -17.20 -25.15
CA CYS A 711 -5.80 -18.23 -24.87
C CYS A 711 -5.33 -19.30 -23.87
N MET A 712 -4.03 -19.46 -23.62
CA MET A 712 -3.52 -20.38 -22.60
C MET A 712 -3.52 -19.73 -21.22
N GLY A 713 -3.82 -18.43 -21.11
CA GLY A 713 -3.83 -17.68 -19.86
C GLY A 713 -2.50 -17.01 -19.53
N LYS A 714 -1.51 -17.02 -20.45
CA LYS A 714 -0.22 -16.37 -20.23
C LYS A 714 -0.26 -14.91 -20.67
N PRO A 715 0.06 -13.95 -19.78
CA PRO A 715 0.13 -12.54 -20.15
C PRO A 715 1.41 -12.21 -20.93
N SER A 716 1.30 -11.28 -21.88
CA SER A 716 2.44 -10.58 -22.48
C SER A 716 3.25 -9.80 -21.44
N GLU A 717 4.39 -9.24 -21.81
CA GLU A 717 4.89 -8.06 -21.10
C GLU A 717 3.93 -6.88 -21.37
N ALA A 718 3.86 -5.95 -20.43
CA ALA A 718 2.99 -4.79 -20.55
C ALA A 718 3.55 -3.77 -21.54
N GLN A 719 2.68 -3.26 -22.40
CA GLN A 719 2.91 -1.99 -23.08
C GLN A 719 2.37 -0.84 -22.22
N MET A 720 3.21 0.12 -21.86
CA MET A 720 2.79 1.31 -21.13
C MET A 720 1.95 2.21 -22.04
N ILE A 721 0.75 2.54 -21.60
CA ILE A 721 -0.17 3.43 -22.30
C ILE A 721 -0.66 4.53 -21.37
N ARG A 722 -0.98 5.70 -21.91
CA ARG A 722 -1.72 6.75 -21.22
C ARG A 722 -3.15 6.76 -21.73
N PHE A 723 -4.13 6.74 -20.85
CA PHE A 723 -5.53 6.98 -21.20
C PHE A 723 -5.91 8.35 -20.64
N ASP A 724 -6.16 9.35 -21.50
CA ASP A 724 -6.48 10.72 -21.06
C ASP A 724 -7.14 11.54 -22.18
N ASP A 725 -8.44 11.79 -22.07
CA ASP A 725 -9.20 12.57 -23.06
C ASP A 725 -8.86 14.07 -23.08
N ASN A 726 -8.13 14.57 -22.08
CA ASN A 726 -7.93 16.01 -21.88
C ASN A 726 -6.66 16.55 -22.53
N VAL A 727 -5.85 15.69 -23.14
CA VAL A 727 -4.58 16.07 -23.79
C VAL A 727 -4.63 15.77 -25.28
N GLN A 728 -3.68 16.33 -26.04
CA GLN A 728 -3.54 16.06 -27.47
C GLN A 728 -2.19 15.38 -27.77
N GLU A 729 -1.36 15.17 -26.76
CA GLU A 729 -0.04 14.54 -26.85
C GLU A 729 0.40 13.97 -25.50
N LEU A 730 1.41 13.09 -25.54
CA LEU A 730 1.98 12.37 -24.39
C LEU A 730 2.85 13.24 -23.47
#